data_AF-A0A6M3ZKK5-F1
#
_entry.id   AF-A0A6M3ZKK5-F1
#
_cell.length_a   1.000
_cell.length_b   1.000
_cell.length_c   1.000
_cell.angle_alpha   90.00
_cell.angle_beta   90.00
_cell.angle_gamma   90.00
#
_symmetry.space_group_name_H-M   'P 1'
#
loop_
_entity.id
_entity.type
_entity.pdbx_description
1 polymer ?
#
loop_
_entity_poly.entity_id
_entity_poly.type
_entity_poly.pdbx_seq_one_letter_code
_entity_poly.pdbx_strand_id
1 'polypeptide(L)'
;MIDYKNIADGSVLGINYSGMHDSAIAIVSPDGVPQFAAAYERFSRVKQDGRPFSQLLDGLPWEKIAKVAVSAPKEFVYPTSRHSKLLQVRLSEPRQQGLLHGEQFEAFLAKLPVEKVFVEHQIAHVASAFWGSRFDRALCLTYDGGMCNSPWFGGLYDCTRSSGITPLDQFSALDYAKVTSLYSFVTALLGFTPNKHEGKITGLAAFGQPTASSRALMKKWFEEDFLLMESVMAWFFTYDEQRPAVLLPDETKLEPFRQEAIAFSPQVLAATVQEFAEQHVIELLARARAQGWNCENICLAGGLFANVKINQRVVEQGFKNLFVAPPMTDDGTALGAAWHVLSKGGKFDPKPLHSMYLGPSYDAGEILPLLESEGIRYSQPEVAADAVAEKLAAGKVVAVFQGAMEFGPRALGNRSILAQASRNDINQNLNKRLNRTEFMPFAPMTRVEDAERCYLDIERVSHAAEFMTVTVNCRPEMQEKCPAVVHVDGTARPQLVSEGSNPLIHAIITRYVELTDRPSIVNTSFNIHEEPIVCSPLDALKGFFESGLDYLYLDGGFLIDFAENKEVALRFLQRKVAEPNAKVIAQSAMLKEQMKMLSQQQRELVEKEAVIGKLLADCAALRKREKEQGEELHDFYRTYGSWMPFRALWRSIFRLSQILRPRLGWLHQYAPRPLTTVGVEVSRNLRNYPTISIVTPSYGQGEFIEHTLRSVLDQNYPALEYYVQDGGSKDDTVQILQRYADRLDGWESARDNGQSHAINLGLARTSGDIMAWLNSDDFLMPGALARVADFFDRHPDVDVVYGDRLICNEQGQEIGRWVMPSHDDNVLSWADFIPQETMFWRRRIWEKAGGKIDESFRFAMDWDLLMRFREAGAKFAHIPAFLGVFRVHSQQKTSAVIHEIGIQEMNRIRERVLGRVPTRSEIRKSIRPYLIRHLAVDMWYRIKRRFAA
;
A
#
# COMPACT_ATOMS: atom_id res chain seq x y z
N MET A 1 12.70 -22.56 29.63
CA MET A 1 12.78 -23.61 28.58
C MET A 1 11.37 -24.15 28.36
N ILE A 2 11.04 -24.65 27.17
CA ILE A 2 9.71 -25.21 26.92
C ILE A 2 9.58 -26.53 27.71
N ASP A 3 8.48 -26.70 28.44
CA ASP A 3 8.22 -27.91 29.21
C ASP A 3 7.45 -28.94 28.35
N TYR A 4 8.15 -30.00 27.91
CA TYR A 4 7.58 -31.12 27.15
C TYR A 4 7.28 -32.36 28.01
N LYS A 5 7.20 -32.25 29.34
CA LYS A 5 7.07 -33.42 30.26
C LYS A 5 5.92 -34.37 29.93
N ASN A 6 4.83 -33.88 29.34
CA ASN A 6 3.61 -34.65 29.11
C ASN A 6 3.47 -35.24 27.70
N ILE A 7 4.50 -35.22 26.86
CA ILE A 7 4.44 -35.85 25.53
C ILE A 7 4.33 -37.37 25.67
N ALA A 8 3.36 -37.96 24.97
CA ALA A 8 3.10 -39.40 24.97
C ALA A 8 4.02 -40.14 24.00
N ASP A 9 4.32 -41.41 24.28
CA ASP A 9 5.13 -42.23 23.38
C ASP A 9 4.38 -42.50 22.07
N GLY A 10 5.10 -42.34 20.96
CA GLY A 10 4.54 -42.52 19.61
C GLY A 10 3.83 -41.28 19.06
N SER A 11 3.99 -40.12 19.69
CA SER A 11 3.40 -38.86 19.24
C SER A 11 3.94 -38.43 17.87
N VAL A 12 3.15 -37.65 17.14
CA VAL A 12 3.54 -37.06 15.86
C VAL A 12 3.79 -35.57 16.03
N LEU A 13 4.95 -35.11 15.58
CA LEU A 13 5.30 -33.69 15.50
C LEU A 13 4.86 -33.15 14.13
N GLY A 14 3.80 -32.37 14.09
CA GLY A 14 3.42 -31.57 12.94
C GLY A 14 4.21 -30.28 12.87
N ILE A 15 4.64 -29.88 11.67
CA ILE A 15 5.34 -28.63 11.43
C ILE A 15 4.75 -27.88 10.23
N ASN A 16 4.66 -26.56 10.35
CA ASN A 16 4.51 -25.64 9.24
C ASN A 16 5.81 -24.85 9.08
N TYR A 17 6.45 -24.96 7.92
CA TYR A 17 7.65 -24.21 7.58
C TYR A 17 7.67 -23.94 6.08
N SER A 18 7.54 -22.69 5.67
CA SER A 18 7.56 -22.30 4.26
C SER A 18 8.71 -21.36 3.90
N GLY A 19 9.45 -20.89 4.91
CA GLY A 19 10.41 -19.79 4.76
C GLY A 19 9.75 -18.43 4.51
N MET A 20 8.42 -18.34 4.48
CA MET A 20 7.65 -17.12 4.20
C MET A 20 7.00 -16.57 5.47
N HIS A 21 6.02 -17.26 6.06
CA HIS A 21 5.34 -16.80 7.28
C HIS A 21 4.82 -17.98 8.12
N ASP A 22 4.35 -17.66 9.32
CA ASP A 22 3.59 -18.54 10.23
C ASP A 22 4.27 -19.89 10.54
N SER A 23 5.58 -19.87 10.74
CA SER A 23 6.30 -21.03 11.26
C SER A 23 5.66 -21.52 12.56
N ALA A 24 5.33 -22.80 12.64
CA ALA A 24 4.63 -23.36 13.80
C ALA A 24 4.91 -24.86 13.99
N ILE A 25 4.70 -25.33 15.22
CA ILE A 25 4.69 -26.76 15.55
C ILE A 25 3.42 -27.16 16.28
N ALA A 26 3.05 -28.43 16.16
CA ALA A 26 2.04 -29.09 16.98
C ALA A 26 2.47 -30.52 17.29
N ILE A 27 2.26 -30.98 18.51
CA ILE A 27 2.55 -32.35 18.95
C ILE A 27 1.23 -33.00 19.33
N VAL A 28 0.95 -34.14 18.71
CA VAL A 28 -0.32 -34.86 18.89
C VAL A 28 -0.03 -36.30 19.28
N SER A 29 -0.70 -36.79 20.33
CA SER A 29 -0.57 -38.17 20.79
C SER A 29 -1.19 -39.17 19.79
N PRO A 30 -0.87 -40.48 19.89
CA PRO A 30 -1.39 -41.49 18.97
C PRO A 30 -2.91 -41.60 18.87
N ASP A 31 -3.63 -41.23 19.94
CA ASP A 31 -5.10 -41.19 20.00
C ASP A 31 -5.70 -39.89 19.42
N GLY A 32 -4.86 -38.94 18.99
CA GLY A 32 -5.29 -37.70 18.33
C GLY A 32 -5.48 -36.52 19.27
N VAL A 33 -5.07 -36.61 20.54
CA VAL A 33 -5.15 -35.48 21.49
C VAL A 33 -3.98 -34.52 21.27
N PRO A 34 -4.21 -33.21 21.01
CA PRO A 34 -3.15 -32.22 20.95
C PRO A 34 -2.51 -32.06 22.33
N GLN A 35 -1.18 -32.20 22.41
CA GLN A 35 -0.43 -32.11 23.67
C GLN A 35 0.35 -30.80 23.80
N PHE A 36 0.78 -30.24 22.67
CA PHE A 36 1.47 -28.95 22.61
C PHE A 36 1.28 -28.34 21.22
N ALA A 37 1.12 -27.03 21.11
CA ALA A 37 1.16 -26.33 19.83
C ALA A 37 1.54 -24.86 20.04
N ALA A 38 2.39 -24.33 19.15
CA ALA A 38 2.79 -22.94 19.21
C ALA A 38 3.27 -22.40 17.86
N ALA A 39 2.94 -21.14 17.60
CA ALA A 39 3.52 -20.36 16.51
C ALA A 39 4.85 -19.74 16.95
N TYR A 40 5.85 -19.75 16.06
CA TYR A 40 7.20 -19.27 16.35
C TYR A 40 7.24 -17.78 16.69
N GLU A 41 6.31 -16.98 16.14
CA GLU A 41 6.17 -15.56 16.49
C GLU A 41 6.07 -15.32 18.01
N ARG A 42 5.51 -16.25 18.77
CA ARG A 42 5.39 -16.11 20.23
C ARG A 42 6.75 -16.08 20.93
N PHE A 43 7.75 -16.72 20.34
CA PHE A 43 9.09 -16.87 20.88
C PHE A 43 10.07 -15.89 20.26
N SER A 44 10.03 -15.73 18.94
CA SER A 44 10.87 -14.79 18.22
C SER A 44 10.51 -13.33 18.48
N ARG A 45 9.29 -13.09 18.99
CA ARG A 45 8.68 -11.76 19.20
C ARG A 45 8.53 -10.96 17.90
N VAL A 46 8.60 -11.64 16.74
CA VAL A 46 8.35 -11.08 15.42
C VAL A 46 7.02 -11.63 14.90
N LYS A 47 6.07 -10.75 14.59
CA LYS A 47 4.74 -11.16 14.12
C LYS A 47 4.81 -11.86 12.76
N GLN A 48 4.14 -13.00 12.63
CA GLN A 48 4.05 -13.88 11.45
C GLN A 48 5.40 -14.40 10.97
N ASP A 49 6.30 -14.67 11.92
CA ASP A 49 7.66 -15.10 11.60
C ASP A 49 7.68 -16.43 10.84
N GLY A 50 8.24 -16.41 9.62
CA GLY A 50 8.44 -17.59 8.77
C GLY A 50 9.84 -18.18 8.84
N ARG A 51 10.71 -17.70 9.75
CA ARG A 51 12.08 -18.20 9.92
C ARG A 51 12.11 -19.61 10.51
N PRO A 52 13.26 -20.32 10.42
CA PRO A 52 13.48 -21.56 11.15
C PRO A 52 13.27 -21.38 12.66
N PHE A 53 12.69 -22.40 13.30
CA PHE A 53 12.22 -22.35 14.68
C PHE A 53 12.94 -23.36 15.58
N SER A 54 14.26 -23.42 15.52
CA SER A 54 15.05 -24.33 16.37
C SER A 54 14.73 -24.17 17.87
N GLN A 55 14.41 -22.95 18.31
CA GLN A 55 14.00 -22.66 19.69
C GLN A 55 12.74 -23.44 20.12
N LEU A 56 11.83 -23.75 19.19
CA LEU A 56 10.64 -24.59 19.45
C LEU A 56 10.97 -26.10 19.48
N LEU A 57 12.20 -26.50 19.17
CA LEU A 57 12.64 -27.89 19.18
C LEU A 57 13.60 -28.18 20.34
N ASP A 58 14.08 -27.14 21.01
CA ASP A 58 15.00 -27.24 22.14
C ASP A 58 14.35 -27.97 23.32
N GLY A 59 14.95 -29.08 23.75
CA GLY A 59 14.44 -29.90 24.85
C GLY A 59 13.29 -30.84 24.48
N LEU A 60 12.93 -30.94 23.19
CA LEU A 60 11.93 -31.90 22.72
C LEU A 60 12.41 -33.35 22.93
N PRO A 61 11.62 -34.23 23.57
CA PRO A 61 11.96 -35.65 23.75
C PRO A 61 11.79 -36.42 22.44
N TRP A 62 12.79 -36.34 21.57
CA TRP A 62 12.77 -36.95 20.23
C TRP A 62 12.51 -38.45 20.24
N GLU A 63 12.88 -39.16 21.31
CA GLU A 63 12.60 -40.59 21.51
C GLU A 63 11.11 -40.92 21.60
N LYS A 64 10.27 -39.94 21.95
CA LYS A 64 8.80 -40.10 22.01
C LYS A 64 8.11 -39.75 20.70
N ILE A 65 8.81 -39.08 19.78
CA ILE A 65 8.27 -38.63 18.49
C ILE A 65 8.46 -39.75 17.45
N ALA A 66 7.36 -40.34 17.01
CA ALA A 66 7.38 -41.40 16.00
C ALA A 66 7.71 -40.85 14.60
N LYS A 67 7.12 -39.70 14.24
CA LYS A 67 7.20 -39.10 12.90
C LYS A 67 7.12 -37.58 12.97
N VAL A 68 7.72 -36.92 11.98
CA VAL A 68 7.54 -35.49 11.71
C VAL A 68 6.60 -35.34 10.51
N ALA A 69 5.41 -34.77 10.70
CA ALA A 69 4.47 -34.46 9.65
C ALA A 69 4.73 -33.03 9.12
N VAL A 70 5.15 -32.90 7.87
CA VAL A 70 5.49 -31.62 7.24
C VAL A 70 4.31 -31.13 6.42
N SER A 71 3.79 -29.94 6.72
CA SER A 71 2.69 -29.29 5.99
C SER A 71 3.14 -28.66 4.66
N ALA A 72 3.77 -29.47 3.82
CA ALA A 72 4.20 -29.10 2.49
C ALA A 72 4.28 -30.36 1.62
N PRO A 73 3.98 -30.28 0.32
CA PRO A 73 4.34 -31.32 -0.61
C PRO A 73 5.85 -31.36 -0.82
N LYS A 74 6.43 -32.57 -0.83
CA LYS A 74 7.87 -32.79 -1.04
C LYS A 74 8.34 -32.25 -2.39
N GLU A 75 7.58 -32.52 -3.44
CA GLU A 75 7.88 -32.14 -4.81
C GLU A 75 6.62 -31.54 -5.44
N PHE A 76 6.81 -30.62 -6.38
CA PHE A 76 5.70 -30.09 -7.15
C PHE A 76 5.21 -31.14 -8.15
N VAL A 77 3.97 -31.59 -7.98
CA VAL A 77 3.33 -32.55 -8.90
C VAL A 77 2.24 -31.83 -9.69
N TYR A 78 2.37 -31.82 -11.02
CA TYR A 78 1.33 -31.30 -11.90
C TYR A 78 0.11 -32.24 -11.85
N PRO A 79 -1.07 -31.74 -11.43
CA PRO A 79 -2.25 -32.58 -11.32
C PRO A 79 -2.80 -32.91 -12.71
N THR A 80 -3.37 -34.12 -12.83
CA THR A 80 -3.95 -34.64 -14.08
C THR A 80 -5.20 -33.88 -14.52
N SER A 81 -5.98 -33.37 -13.56
CA SER A 81 -7.10 -32.45 -13.80
C SER A 81 -6.93 -31.20 -12.94
N ARG A 82 -7.14 -30.03 -13.54
CA ARG A 82 -7.08 -28.72 -12.86
C ARG A 82 -8.39 -27.95 -12.94
N HIS A 83 -9.41 -28.53 -13.55
CA HIS A 83 -10.68 -27.86 -13.76
C HIS A 83 -11.51 -27.93 -12.48
N SER A 84 -11.85 -26.76 -11.95
CA SER A 84 -12.77 -26.64 -10.82
C SER A 84 -14.20 -26.53 -11.33
N LYS A 85 -15.13 -27.21 -10.65
CA LYS A 85 -16.58 -27.09 -10.90
C LYS A 85 -17.19 -25.88 -10.20
N LEU A 86 -16.51 -25.33 -9.19
CA LEU A 86 -17.02 -24.22 -8.37
C LEU A 86 -16.44 -22.86 -8.80
N LEU A 87 -15.19 -22.80 -9.23
CA LEU A 87 -14.56 -21.56 -9.70
C LEU A 87 -14.85 -21.29 -11.17
N GLN A 88 -15.18 -20.03 -11.48
CA GLN A 88 -15.54 -19.59 -12.83
C GLN A 88 -14.49 -18.66 -13.47
N VAL A 89 -13.77 -17.89 -12.67
CA VAL A 89 -12.82 -16.88 -13.18
C VAL A 89 -11.46 -17.52 -13.44
N ARG A 90 -11.23 -17.87 -14.70
CA ARG A 90 -9.95 -18.40 -15.17
C ARG A 90 -8.96 -17.29 -15.48
N LEU A 91 -7.69 -17.57 -15.25
CA LEU A 91 -6.60 -16.69 -15.66
C LEU A 91 -6.56 -16.61 -17.20
N SER A 92 -6.23 -15.42 -17.71
CA SER A 92 -6.06 -15.18 -19.15
C SER A 92 -5.00 -16.08 -19.77
N GLU A 93 -3.97 -16.42 -18.99
CA GLU A 93 -2.98 -17.43 -19.30
C GLU A 93 -2.68 -18.27 -18.04
N PRO A 94 -2.49 -19.59 -18.16
CA PRO A 94 -2.09 -20.42 -17.03
C PRO A 94 -0.72 -20.01 -16.51
N ARG A 95 -0.53 -20.06 -15.19
CA ARG A 95 0.82 -19.92 -14.63
C ARG A 95 1.71 -21.07 -15.11
N GLN A 96 2.88 -20.69 -15.59
CA GLN A 96 3.87 -21.62 -16.15
C GLN A 96 4.68 -22.35 -15.07
N GLN A 97 4.76 -21.83 -13.85
CA GLN A 97 5.60 -22.38 -12.78
C GLN A 97 4.95 -22.19 -11.39
N GLY A 98 5.02 -23.23 -10.53
CA GLY A 98 4.70 -23.12 -9.11
C GLY A 98 5.91 -22.60 -8.31
N LEU A 99 5.66 -21.92 -7.19
CA LEU A 99 6.73 -21.56 -6.26
C LEU A 99 7.40 -22.84 -5.75
N LEU A 100 8.73 -22.88 -5.73
CA LEU A 100 9.49 -24.02 -5.21
C LEU A 100 10.11 -23.69 -3.86
N HIS A 101 10.22 -24.69 -2.98
CA HIS A 101 11.02 -24.55 -1.77
C HIS A 101 12.51 -24.39 -2.11
N GLY A 102 13.24 -23.58 -1.33
CA GLY A 102 14.68 -23.38 -1.48
C GLY A 102 15.50 -24.49 -0.81
N GLU A 103 16.80 -24.61 -1.12
CA GLU A 103 17.70 -25.61 -0.50
C GLU A 103 17.73 -25.53 1.03
N GLN A 104 17.51 -24.33 1.59
CA GLN A 104 17.43 -24.07 3.02
C GLN A 104 16.27 -24.84 3.69
N PHE A 105 15.15 -25.03 2.98
CA PHE A 105 14.03 -25.84 3.46
C PHE A 105 14.48 -27.29 3.70
N GLU A 106 15.09 -27.90 2.70
CA GLU A 106 15.62 -29.26 2.78
C GLU A 106 16.71 -29.38 3.84
N ALA A 107 17.61 -28.38 3.93
CA ALA A 107 18.66 -28.34 4.93
C ALA A 107 18.12 -28.27 6.37
N PHE A 108 17.01 -27.55 6.59
CA PHE A 108 16.33 -27.52 7.90
C PHE A 108 15.73 -28.89 8.22
N LEU A 109 14.99 -29.51 7.30
CA LEU A 109 14.37 -30.82 7.52
C LEU A 109 15.38 -31.95 7.71
N ALA A 110 16.53 -31.87 7.05
CA ALA A 110 17.63 -32.83 7.19
C ALA A 110 18.23 -32.85 8.61
N LYS A 111 18.15 -31.74 9.35
CA LYS A 111 18.61 -31.66 10.75
C LYS A 111 17.68 -32.38 11.74
N LEU A 112 16.44 -32.68 11.35
CA LEU A 112 15.48 -33.34 12.22
C LEU A 112 15.77 -34.85 12.29
N PRO A 113 15.93 -35.44 13.50
CA PRO A 113 16.45 -36.80 13.67
C PRO A 113 15.44 -37.91 13.38
N VAL A 114 14.19 -37.56 13.10
CA VAL A 114 13.07 -38.49 12.89
C VAL A 114 12.65 -38.53 11.41
N GLU A 115 11.93 -39.57 11.00
CA GLU A 115 11.33 -39.71 9.66
C GLU A 115 10.38 -38.54 9.35
N LYS A 116 10.47 -37.98 8.14
CA LYS A 116 9.57 -36.91 7.65
C LYS A 116 8.48 -37.53 6.77
N VAL A 117 7.22 -37.20 7.05
CA VAL A 117 6.07 -37.51 6.20
C VAL A 117 5.49 -36.19 5.68
N PHE A 118 5.47 -36.04 4.36
CA PHE A 118 4.96 -34.83 3.70
C PHE A 118 3.44 -34.94 3.51
N VAL A 119 2.71 -33.93 3.96
CA VAL A 119 1.27 -33.79 3.84
C VAL A 119 0.99 -32.62 2.92
N GLU A 120 0.12 -32.83 1.92
CA GLU A 120 -0.28 -31.74 1.03
C GLU A 120 -0.91 -30.60 1.85
N HIS A 121 -0.52 -29.37 1.55
CA HIS A 121 -0.80 -28.22 2.40
C HIS A 121 -2.32 -27.95 2.58
N GLN A 122 -3.11 -28.08 1.52
CA GLN A 122 -4.57 -27.94 1.63
C GLN A 122 -5.20 -29.10 2.41
N ILE A 123 -4.69 -30.32 2.27
CA ILE A 123 -5.11 -31.45 3.13
C ILE A 123 -4.81 -31.19 4.61
N ALA A 124 -3.70 -30.53 4.93
CA ALA A 124 -3.40 -30.11 6.29
C ALA A 124 -4.41 -29.06 6.80
N HIS A 125 -4.80 -28.07 5.98
CA HIS A 125 -5.90 -27.15 6.31
C HIS A 125 -7.24 -27.90 6.55
N VAL A 126 -7.60 -28.85 5.69
CA VAL A 126 -8.83 -29.64 5.87
C VAL A 126 -8.79 -30.45 7.16
N ALA A 127 -7.64 -31.06 7.45
CA ALA A 127 -7.44 -31.88 8.63
C ALA A 127 -7.51 -31.06 9.93
N SER A 128 -6.98 -29.84 9.95
CA SER A 128 -7.06 -28.95 11.13
C SER A 128 -8.50 -28.54 11.44
N ALA A 129 -9.35 -28.40 10.40
CA ALA A 129 -10.75 -28.09 10.56
C ALA A 129 -11.56 -29.34 10.96
N PHE A 130 -11.52 -30.40 10.15
CA PHE A 130 -12.43 -31.52 10.31
C PHE A 130 -12.17 -32.34 11.58
N TRP A 131 -10.92 -32.72 11.85
CA TRP A 131 -10.60 -33.57 13.00
C TRP A 131 -10.75 -32.83 14.32
N GLY A 132 -10.56 -31.52 14.31
CA GLY A 132 -10.81 -30.65 15.45
C GLY A 132 -12.30 -30.40 15.74
N SER A 133 -13.17 -30.65 14.77
CA SER A 133 -14.62 -30.46 14.90
C SER A 133 -15.29 -31.56 15.75
N ARG A 134 -16.58 -31.36 16.08
CA ARG A 134 -17.44 -32.35 16.76
C ARG A 134 -18.18 -33.26 15.78
N PHE A 135 -17.95 -33.12 14.48
CA PHE A 135 -18.84 -33.68 13.47
C PHE A 135 -18.42 -35.09 13.05
N ASP A 136 -19.41 -35.96 12.86
CA ASP A 136 -19.23 -37.27 12.22
C ASP A 136 -19.03 -37.14 10.72
N ARG A 137 -19.73 -36.17 10.11
CA ARG A 137 -19.63 -35.77 8.71
C ARG A 137 -19.77 -34.26 8.57
N ALA A 138 -18.95 -33.67 7.70
CA ALA A 138 -19.05 -32.26 7.32
C ALA A 138 -18.55 -32.04 5.89
N LEU A 139 -19.07 -31.00 5.25
CA LEU A 139 -18.32 -30.38 4.15
C LEU A 139 -17.20 -29.54 4.75
N CYS A 140 -15.99 -29.63 4.20
CA CYS A 140 -14.89 -28.74 4.58
C CYS A 140 -14.53 -27.86 3.39
N LEU A 141 -14.62 -26.55 3.56
CA LEU A 141 -14.19 -25.58 2.55
C LEU A 141 -12.87 -24.95 3.01
N THR A 142 -11.83 -25.10 2.19
CA THR A 142 -10.55 -24.40 2.41
C THR A 142 -10.31 -23.34 1.36
N TYR A 143 -9.76 -22.20 1.78
CA TYR A 143 -9.43 -21.10 0.88
C TYR A 143 -8.28 -20.26 1.46
N ASP A 144 -7.18 -20.21 0.72
CA ASP A 144 -5.93 -19.64 1.18
C ASP A 144 -5.18 -18.86 0.06
N GLY A 145 -4.01 -18.29 0.35
CA GLY A 145 -3.12 -17.63 -0.62
C GLY A 145 -2.38 -18.60 -1.55
N GLY A 146 -2.17 -19.84 -1.09
CA GLY A 146 -1.41 -20.89 -1.78
C GLY A 146 -0.01 -21.11 -1.19
N MET A 147 0.60 -22.26 -1.50
CA MET A 147 1.86 -22.70 -0.87
C MET A 147 2.91 -23.11 -1.91
N CYS A 148 4.19 -22.99 -1.55
CA CYS A 148 5.28 -23.58 -2.33
C CYS A 148 5.07 -25.08 -2.54
N ASN A 149 5.53 -25.58 -3.69
CA ASN A 149 5.35 -26.94 -4.16
C ASN A 149 3.88 -27.41 -4.29
N SER A 150 2.86 -26.56 -4.03
CA SER A 150 1.44 -26.94 -4.18
C SER A 150 0.80 -26.27 -5.41
N PRO A 151 0.04 -27.03 -6.23
CA PRO A 151 -0.77 -26.45 -7.29
C PRO A 151 -2.12 -25.92 -6.77
N TRP A 152 -2.42 -26.05 -5.48
CA TRP A 152 -3.74 -25.77 -4.90
C TRP A 152 -3.69 -24.62 -3.89
N PHE A 153 -4.71 -23.75 -3.93
CA PHE A 153 -4.92 -22.70 -2.92
C PHE A 153 -6.19 -22.91 -2.08
N GLY A 154 -6.96 -23.95 -2.35
CA GLY A 154 -8.21 -24.23 -1.65
C GLY A 154 -8.95 -25.41 -2.25
N GLY A 155 -10.16 -25.66 -1.74
CA GLY A 155 -11.04 -26.69 -2.28
C GLY A 155 -12.24 -26.97 -1.38
N LEU A 156 -13.14 -27.83 -1.87
CA LEU A 156 -14.26 -28.37 -1.11
C LEU A 156 -14.09 -29.88 -0.95
N TYR A 157 -14.31 -30.37 0.26
CA TYR A 157 -14.07 -31.76 0.64
C TYR A 157 -15.29 -32.33 1.38
N ASP A 158 -15.61 -33.61 1.13
CA ASP A 158 -16.51 -34.39 1.98
C ASP A 158 -15.65 -35.13 3.01
N CYS A 159 -15.95 -34.91 4.29
CA CYS A 159 -15.16 -35.44 5.38
C CYS A 159 -16.05 -36.27 6.30
N THR A 160 -15.60 -37.48 6.62
CA THR A 160 -16.28 -38.38 7.57
C THR A 160 -15.28 -39.03 8.50
N ARG A 161 -15.72 -39.38 9.72
CA ARG A 161 -14.87 -40.09 10.69
C ARG A 161 -14.43 -41.46 10.16
N SER A 162 -15.28 -42.14 9.39
CA SER A 162 -15.02 -43.47 8.84
C SER A 162 -14.14 -43.48 7.58
N SER A 163 -14.40 -42.56 6.65
CA SER A 163 -13.75 -42.57 5.33
C SER A 163 -12.66 -41.50 5.20
N GLY A 164 -12.49 -40.66 6.22
CA GLY A 164 -11.52 -39.57 6.23
C GLY A 164 -11.91 -38.42 5.30
N ILE A 165 -10.90 -37.82 4.68
CA ILE A 165 -11.01 -36.62 3.85
C ILE A 165 -11.04 -37.01 2.37
N THR A 166 -12.11 -36.62 1.66
CA THR A 166 -12.27 -36.86 0.22
C THR A 166 -12.47 -35.54 -0.53
N PRO A 167 -11.61 -35.18 -1.50
CA PRO A 167 -11.81 -33.98 -2.30
C PRO A 167 -13.02 -34.12 -3.22
N LEU A 168 -13.91 -33.12 -3.21
CA LEU A 168 -15.02 -32.96 -4.16
C LEU A 168 -14.63 -32.04 -5.32
N ASP A 169 -13.92 -30.95 -4.99
CA ASP A 169 -13.36 -29.99 -5.93
C ASP A 169 -12.09 -29.36 -5.36
N GLN A 170 -11.09 -29.07 -6.19
CA GLN A 170 -9.83 -28.45 -5.76
C GLN A 170 -9.53 -27.21 -6.61
N PHE A 171 -9.03 -26.17 -5.96
CA PHE A 171 -8.86 -24.85 -6.56
C PHE A 171 -7.43 -24.64 -7.05
N SER A 172 -7.23 -24.75 -8.37
CA SER A 172 -5.91 -24.67 -9.02
C SER A 172 -5.37 -23.24 -8.99
N ALA A 173 -4.23 -23.04 -8.33
CA ALA A 173 -3.49 -21.78 -8.32
C ALA A 173 -2.87 -21.46 -9.70
N LEU A 174 -2.80 -22.47 -10.57
CA LEU A 174 -2.25 -22.33 -11.92
C LEU A 174 -3.26 -21.75 -12.92
N ASP A 175 -4.57 -21.95 -12.69
CA ASP A 175 -5.59 -21.68 -13.70
C ASP A 175 -6.68 -20.69 -13.26
N TYR A 176 -6.79 -20.36 -11.97
CA TYR A 176 -7.86 -19.53 -11.44
C TYR A 176 -7.36 -18.34 -10.62
N ALA A 177 -8.12 -17.25 -10.67
CA ALA A 177 -7.95 -16.09 -9.81
C ALA A 177 -8.32 -16.40 -8.36
N LYS A 178 -7.67 -15.72 -7.41
CA LYS A 178 -7.77 -15.98 -5.96
C LYS A 178 -8.21 -14.72 -5.23
N VAL A 179 -9.32 -14.77 -4.50
CA VAL A 179 -9.86 -13.58 -3.82
C VAL A 179 -8.95 -13.10 -2.69
N THR A 180 -8.16 -14.00 -2.11
CA THR A 180 -7.10 -13.70 -1.13
C THR A 180 -6.05 -12.75 -1.72
N SER A 181 -5.58 -12.98 -2.95
CA SER A 181 -4.64 -12.06 -3.62
C SER A 181 -5.24 -10.67 -3.83
N LEU A 182 -6.53 -10.58 -4.21
CA LEU A 182 -7.22 -9.29 -4.34
C LEU A 182 -7.34 -8.56 -2.98
N TYR A 183 -7.66 -9.30 -1.91
CA TYR A 183 -7.81 -8.74 -0.57
C TYR A 183 -6.47 -8.20 -0.03
N SER A 184 -5.38 -8.95 -0.20
CA SER A 184 -4.02 -8.50 0.16
C SER A 184 -3.54 -7.35 -0.72
N PHE A 185 -3.88 -7.35 -2.02
CA PHE A 185 -3.59 -6.24 -2.92
C PHE A 185 -4.29 -4.93 -2.49
N VAL A 186 -5.59 -4.98 -2.18
CA VAL A 186 -6.32 -3.81 -1.67
C VAL A 186 -5.76 -3.37 -0.31
N THR A 187 -5.31 -4.30 0.54
CA THR A 187 -4.60 -3.96 1.79
C THR A 187 -3.35 -3.13 1.50
N ALA A 188 -2.53 -3.53 0.52
CA ALA A 188 -1.35 -2.78 0.08
C ALA A 188 -1.71 -1.40 -0.49
N LEU A 189 -2.72 -1.36 -1.36
CA LEU A 189 -3.22 -0.16 -2.02
C LEU A 189 -3.62 0.92 -1.00
N LEU A 190 -4.26 0.51 0.09
CA LEU A 190 -4.67 1.40 1.19
C LEU A 190 -3.53 1.81 2.13
N GLY A 191 -2.29 1.38 1.86
CA GLY A 191 -1.10 1.73 2.64
C GLY A 191 -0.90 0.87 3.90
N PHE A 192 -1.63 -0.24 4.02
CA PHE A 192 -1.45 -1.21 5.09
C PHE A 192 -0.47 -2.32 4.69
N THR A 193 0.07 -3.05 5.67
CA THR A 193 1.03 -4.14 5.43
C THR A 193 0.29 -5.42 4.99
N PRO A 194 0.50 -5.91 3.77
CA PRO A 194 -0.12 -7.14 3.28
C PRO A 194 0.36 -8.36 4.07
N ASN A 195 -0.46 -9.40 4.07
CA ASN A 195 -0.36 -10.60 4.90
C ASN A 195 -0.44 -10.35 6.41
N LYS A 196 -0.60 -9.10 6.88
CA LYS A 196 -0.59 -8.72 8.30
C LYS A 196 -1.78 -7.87 8.74
N HIS A 197 -2.28 -7.00 7.86
CA HIS A 197 -3.26 -5.96 8.19
C HIS A 197 -4.59 -6.14 7.44
N GLU A 198 -4.85 -7.28 6.81
CA GLU A 198 -6.14 -7.61 6.16
C GLU A 198 -7.31 -7.44 7.16
N GLY A 199 -7.12 -7.90 8.40
CA GLY A 199 -8.12 -7.71 9.46
C GLY A 199 -8.41 -6.24 9.78
N LYS A 200 -7.44 -5.33 9.57
CA LYS A 200 -7.70 -3.89 9.68
C LYS A 200 -8.67 -3.49 8.58
N ILE A 201 -8.41 -3.76 7.31
CA ILE A 201 -9.34 -3.31 6.26
C ILE A 201 -10.74 -3.96 6.38
N THR A 202 -10.87 -5.15 6.96
CA THR A 202 -12.17 -5.73 7.35
C THR A 202 -12.94 -4.83 8.32
N GLY A 203 -12.26 -4.24 9.32
CA GLY A 203 -12.89 -3.25 10.20
C GLY A 203 -13.26 -1.95 9.48
N LEU A 204 -12.50 -1.57 8.46
CA LEU A 204 -12.65 -0.31 7.75
C LEU A 204 -13.85 -0.40 6.81
N ALA A 205 -14.11 -1.60 6.29
CA ALA A 205 -15.27 -1.94 5.47
C ALA A 205 -16.60 -1.57 6.15
N ALA A 206 -16.69 -1.68 7.49
CA ALA A 206 -17.91 -1.33 8.24
C ALA A 206 -18.31 0.16 8.13
N PHE A 207 -17.37 1.02 7.72
CA PHE A 207 -17.60 2.47 7.55
C PHE A 207 -17.79 2.88 6.08
N GLY A 208 -17.77 1.93 5.14
CA GLY A 208 -17.91 2.18 3.71
C GLY A 208 -19.22 1.65 3.15
N GLN A 209 -19.58 2.15 1.97
CA GLN A 209 -20.72 1.65 1.20
C GLN A 209 -20.26 1.37 -0.24
N PRO A 210 -20.31 0.11 -0.71
CA PRO A 210 -19.94 -0.22 -2.09
C PRO A 210 -20.84 0.49 -3.11
N THR A 211 -20.23 0.96 -4.19
CA THR A 211 -20.92 1.64 -5.31
C THR A 211 -20.89 0.78 -6.55
N ALA A 212 -21.74 1.07 -7.55
CA ALA A 212 -21.69 0.35 -8.83
C ALA A 212 -20.29 0.45 -9.50
N SER A 213 -19.69 1.65 -9.46
CA SER A 213 -18.36 1.89 -10.04
C SER A 213 -17.24 1.19 -9.26
N SER A 214 -17.29 1.16 -7.93
CA SER A 214 -16.27 0.45 -7.15
C SER A 214 -16.36 -1.06 -7.33
N ARG A 215 -17.59 -1.62 -7.43
CA ARG A 215 -17.80 -3.05 -7.76
C ARG A 215 -17.25 -3.39 -9.13
N ALA A 216 -17.52 -2.55 -10.13
CA ALA A 216 -16.98 -2.73 -11.48
C ALA A 216 -15.44 -2.72 -11.48
N LEU A 217 -14.82 -1.85 -10.68
CA LEU A 217 -13.37 -1.80 -10.53
C LEU A 217 -12.80 -3.09 -9.91
N MET A 218 -13.35 -3.55 -8.79
CA MET A 218 -12.90 -4.81 -8.17
C MET A 218 -13.08 -6.02 -9.09
N LYS A 219 -14.19 -6.04 -9.83
CA LYS A 219 -14.46 -7.08 -10.83
C LYS A 219 -13.43 -7.05 -11.96
N LYS A 220 -13.12 -5.87 -12.50
CA LYS A 220 -12.07 -5.68 -13.52
C LYS A 220 -10.72 -6.21 -13.01
N TRP A 221 -10.31 -5.82 -11.80
CA TRP A 221 -9.05 -6.30 -11.22
C TRP A 221 -9.03 -7.81 -10.99
N PHE A 222 -10.16 -8.40 -10.63
CA PHE A 222 -10.25 -9.84 -10.36
C PHE A 222 -10.34 -10.71 -11.62
N GLU A 223 -11.07 -10.26 -12.65
CA GLU A 223 -11.38 -11.06 -13.84
C GLU A 223 -10.46 -10.76 -15.01
N GLU A 224 -10.02 -9.51 -15.16
CA GLU A 224 -9.27 -9.04 -16.34
C GLU A 224 -7.80 -8.79 -15.98
N ASP A 225 -7.53 -8.04 -14.91
CA ASP A 225 -6.17 -7.58 -14.57
C ASP A 225 -5.47 -8.44 -13.50
N PHE A 226 -6.01 -9.61 -13.15
CA PHE A 226 -5.57 -10.37 -11.97
C PHE A 226 -4.07 -10.67 -11.94
N LEU A 227 -3.50 -11.12 -13.06
CA LEU A 227 -2.06 -11.43 -13.14
C LEU A 227 -1.20 -10.18 -12.97
N LEU A 228 -1.63 -9.04 -13.52
CA LEU A 228 -0.94 -7.76 -13.36
C LEU A 228 -1.00 -7.31 -11.90
N MET A 229 -2.20 -7.32 -11.31
CA MET A 229 -2.45 -6.98 -9.91
C MET A 229 -1.61 -7.85 -8.96
N GLU A 230 -1.59 -9.16 -9.16
CA GLU A 230 -0.83 -10.06 -8.31
C GLU A 230 0.70 -9.87 -8.47
N SER A 231 1.17 -9.52 -9.67
CA SER A 231 2.59 -9.21 -9.93
C SER A 231 3.11 -7.95 -9.23
N VAL A 232 2.21 -7.17 -8.62
CA VAL A 232 2.56 -6.03 -7.77
C VAL A 232 3.21 -6.51 -6.47
N MET A 233 2.84 -7.69 -5.97
CA MET A 233 3.31 -8.19 -4.68
C MET A 233 4.51 -9.13 -4.84
N ALA A 234 5.55 -8.96 -4.01
CA ALA A 234 6.72 -9.84 -4.01
C ALA A 234 7.22 -10.15 -2.59
N TRP A 235 7.66 -11.40 -2.40
CA TRP A 235 8.30 -11.86 -1.16
C TRP A 235 9.78 -11.49 -1.15
N PHE A 236 10.24 -10.99 0.00
CA PHE A 236 11.65 -10.69 0.28
C PHE A 236 12.10 -11.45 1.53
N PHE A 237 13.40 -11.77 1.61
CA PHE A 237 14.04 -12.47 2.75
C PHE A 237 13.49 -13.86 3.05
N THR A 238 12.90 -14.53 2.05
CA THR A 238 12.51 -15.93 2.21
C THR A 238 13.73 -16.79 2.51
N TYR A 239 13.60 -17.66 3.51
CA TYR A 239 14.68 -18.51 4.03
C TYR A 239 15.90 -17.78 4.63
N ASP A 240 15.80 -16.48 4.92
CA ASP A 240 16.84 -15.77 5.66
C ASP A 240 16.74 -16.11 7.16
N GLU A 241 17.83 -16.56 7.78
CA GLU A 241 17.82 -16.95 9.20
C GLU A 241 17.83 -15.74 10.15
N GLN A 242 18.27 -14.57 9.68
CA GLN A 242 18.43 -13.37 10.49
C GLN A 242 17.26 -12.41 10.33
N ARG A 243 16.70 -12.30 9.12
CA ARG A 243 15.66 -11.34 8.76
C ARG A 243 14.33 -12.06 8.48
N PRO A 244 13.20 -11.59 9.05
CA PRO A 244 11.91 -12.17 8.75
C PRO A 244 11.52 -11.90 7.30
N ALA A 245 10.86 -12.87 6.65
CA ALA A 245 10.35 -12.65 5.31
C ALA A 245 9.20 -11.63 5.32
N VAL A 246 9.12 -10.82 4.27
CA VAL A 246 8.11 -9.77 4.14
C VAL A 246 7.53 -9.75 2.73
N LEU A 247 6.21 -9.55 2.65
CA LEU A 247 5.48 -9.37 1.41
C LEU A 247 5.29 -7.87 1.16
N LEU A 248 5.88 -7.33 0.09
CA LEU A 248 5.87 -5.90 -0.21
C LEU A 248 5.36 -5.63 -1.62
N PRO A 249 4.66 -4.50 -1.83
CA PRO A 249 4.28 -4.05 -3.15
C PRO A 249 5.48 -3.42 -3.88
N ASP A 250 5.55 -3.63 -5.19
CA ASP A 250 6.30 -2.82 -6.12
C ASP A 250 5.52 -1.52 -6.37
N GLU A 251 5.98 -0.42 -5.77
CA GLU A 251 5.30 0.87 -5.86
C GLU A 251 5.14 1.36 -7.30
N THR A 252 6.06 1.03 -8.21
CA THR A 252 5.92 1.45 -9.62
C THR A 252 4.78 0.72 -10.32
N LYS A 253 4.54 -0.55 -9.98
CA LYS A 253 3.41 -1.33 -10.50
C LYS A 253 2.11 -1.03 -9.77
N LEU A 254 2.17 -0.57 -8.52
CA LEU A 254 0.99 -0.21 -7.72
C LEU A 254 0.38 1.13 -8.15
N GLU A 255 1.21 2.07 -8.62
CA GLU A 255 0.79 3.44 -8.96
C GLU A 255 -0.38 3.52 -9.98
N PRO A 256 -0.39 2.77 -11.10
CA PRO A 256 -1.54 2.77 -12.02
C PRO A 256 -2.85 2.39 -11.34
N PHE A 257 -2.82 1.42 -10.43
CA PHE A 257 -4.00 1.01 -9.66
C PHE A 257 -4.43 2.06 -8.63
N ARG A 258 -3.48 2.80 -8.03
CA ARG A 258 -3.80 3.96 -7.17
C ARG A 258 -4.55 5.03 -7.95
N GLN A 259 -4.15 5.29 -9.20
CA GLN A 259 -4.83 6.25 -10.07
C GLN A 259 -6.25 5.79 -10.45
N GLU A 260 -6.45 4.50 -10.75
CA GLU A 260 -7.79 3.95 -10.97
C GLU A 260 -8.68 4.04 -9.72
N ALA A 261 -8.09 3.89 -8.54
CA ALA A 261 -8.79 3.90 -7.26
C ALA A 261 -9.01 5.30 -6.67
N ILE A 262 -8.39 6.36 -7.23
CA ILE A 262 -8.30 7.70 -6.62
C ILE A 262 -9.67 8.36 -6.35
N ALA A 263 -10.69 7.95 -7.11
CA ALA A 263 -12.05 8.45 -6.98
C ALA A 263 -12.81 7.85 -5.78
N PHE A 264 -12.26 6.84 -5.10
CA PHE A 264 -12.91 6.12 -4.01
C PHE A 264 -12.20 6.38 -2.68
N SER A 265 -12.98 6.53 -1.61
CA SER A 265 -12.38 6.60 -0.27
C SER A 265 -11.85 5.22 0.16
N PRO A 266 -10.88 5.17 1.09
CA PRO A 266 -10.39 3.92 1.67
C PRO A 266 -11.51 3.03 2.23
N GLN A 267 -12.53 3.63 2.85
CA GLN A 267 -13.69 2.93 3.39
C GLN A 267 -14.51 2.26 2.29
N VAL A 268 -14.75 2.96 1.17
CA VAL A 268 -15.50 2.38 0.02
C VAL A 268 -14.74 1.22 -0.60
N LEU A 269 -13.42 1.35 -0.78
CA LEU A 269 -12.59 0.26 -1.33
C LEU A 269 -12.57 -0.95 -0.40
N ALA A 270 -12.36 -0.74 0.90
CA ALA A 270 -12.41 -1.79 1.91
C ALA A 270 -13.78 -2.49 1.96
N ALA A 271 -14.87 -1.72 1.93
CA ALA A 271 -16.23 -2.27 1.90
C ALA A 271 -16.50 -3.07 0.63
N THR A 272 -16.00 -2.59 -0.51
CA THR A 272 -16.23 -3.26 -1.80
C THR A 272 -15.45 -4.58 -1.88
N VAL A 273 -14.18 -4.63 -1.46
CA VAL A 273 -13.42 -5.90 -1.46
C VAL A 273 -13.98 -6.90 -0.44
N GLN A 274 -14.49 -6.42 0.70
CA GLN A 274 -15.19 -7.23 1.68
C GLN A 274 -16.46 -7.85 1.10
N GLU A 275 -17.35 -7.03 0.51
CA GLU A 275 -18.58 -7.50 -0.15
C GLU A 275 -18.25 -8.51 -1.27
N PHE A 276 -17.22 -8.22 -2.08
CA PHE A 276 -16.78 -9.11 -3.15
C PHE A 276 -16.33 -10.48 -2.63
N ALA A 277 -15.54 -10.52 -1.55
CA ALA A 277 -15.07 -11.76 -0.94
C ALA A 277 -16.21 -12.58 -0.30
N GLU A 278 -17.16 -11.91 0.37
CA GLU A 278 -18.36 -12.56 0.90
C GLU A 278 -19.19 -13.19 -0.22
N GLN A 279 -19.47 -12.43 -1.28
CA GLN A 279 -20.26 -12.89 -2.41
C GLN A 279 -19.58 -14.04 -3.16
N HIS A 280 -18.25 -13.97 -3.33
CA HIS A 280 -17.46 -15.04 -3.93
C HIS A 280 -17.67 -16.38 -3.20
N VAL A 281 -17.58 -16.38 -1.87
CA VAL A 281 -17.77 -17.61 -1.07
C VAL A 281 -19.22 -18.09 -1.10
N ILE A 282 -20.20 -17.18 -1.04
CA ILE A 282 -21.63 -17.54 -1.15
C ILE A 282 -21.90 -18.23 -2.49
N GLU A 283 -21.34 -17.73 -3.59
CA GLU A 283 -21.51 -18.34 -4.91
C GLU A 283 -20.84 -19.71 -5.03
N LEU A 284 -19.67 -19.91 -4.42
CA LEU A 284 -19.04 -21.24 -4.35
C LEU A 284 -19.97 -22.24 -3.67
N LEU A 285 -20.57 -21.86 -2.55
CA LEU A 285 -21.51 -22.71 -1.81
C LEU A 285 -22.79 -22.96 -2.59
N ALA A 286 -23.33 -21.95 -3.29
CA ALA A 286 -24.50 -22.12 -4.16
C ALA A 286 -24.21 -23.13 -5.29
N ARG A 287 -23.05 -23.02 -5.95
CA ARG A 287 -22.61 -23.98 -6.98
C ARG A 287 -22.40 -25.37 -6.40
N ALA A 288 -21.83 -25.50 -5.20
CA ALA A 288 -21.66 -26.79 -4.53
C ALA A 288 -23.00 -27.49 -4.27
N ARG A 289 -24.01 -26.74 -3.79
CA ARG A 289 -25.37 -27.26 -3.63
C ARG A 289 -25.99 -27.72 -4.95
N ALA A 290 -25.75 -26.96 -6.03
CA ALA A 290 -26.22 -27.33 -7.37
C ALA A 290 -25.55 -28.61 -7.91
N GLN A 291 -24.34 -28.95 -7.44
CA GLN A 291 -23.69 -30.24 -7.71
C GLN A 291 -24.26 -31.40 -6.85
N GLY A 292 -25.20 -31.12 -5.94
CA GLY A 292 -25.73 -32.10 -4.98
C GLY A 292 -24.84 -32.30 -3.75
N TRP A 293 -23.79 -31.49 -3.58
CA TRP A 293 -22.90 -31.56 -2.42
C TRP A 293 -23.51 -30.81 -1.25
N ASN A 294 -24.30 -31.53 -0.45
CA ASN A 294 -25.05 -30.99 0.68
C ASN A 294 -24.64 -31.68 1.98
N CYS A 295 -24.52 -30.89 3.05
CA CYS A 295 -24.35 -31.36 4.43
C CYS A 295 -24.95 -30.33 5.38
N GLU A 296 -25.38 -30.78 6.56
CA GLU A 296 -25.88 -29.88 7.62
C GLU A 296 -24.73 -29.16 8.35
N ASN A 297 -23.53 -29.74 8.31
CA ASN A 297 -22.33 -29.25 9.00
C ASN A 297 -21.32 -28.75 7.98
N ILE A 298 -20.68 -27.62 8.29
CA ILE A 298 -19.56 -27.08 7.51
C ILE A 298 -18.36 -26.75 8.40
N CYS A 299 -17.18 -27.11 7.91
CA CYS A 299 -15.89 -26.73 8.47
C CYS A 299 -15.18 -25.75 7.54
N LEU A 300 -14.49 -24.75 8.10
CA LEU A 300 -13.72 -23.75 7.36
C LEU A 300 -12.26 -23.70 7.84
N ALA A 301 -11.31 -23.57 6.91
CA ALA A 301 -9.88 -23.36 7.19
C ALA A 301 -9.14 -22.68 6.03
N GLY A 302 -7.97 -22.10 6.31
CA GLY A 302 -7.21 -21.28 5.37
C GLY A 302 -7.41 -19.78 5.60
N GLY A 303 -6.41 -18.99 5.18
CA GLY A 303 -6.27 -17.59 5.59
C GLY A 303 -7.48 -16.69 5.29
N LEU A 304 -8.29 -17.02 4.28
CA LEU A 304 -9.51 -16.26 3.97
C LEU A 304 -10.49 -16.26 5.16
N PHE A 305 -10.61 -17.39 5.87
CA PHE A 305 -11.57 -17.56 6.97
C PHE A 305 -11.06 -16.99 8.31
N ALA A 306 -9.90 -16.32 8.32
CA ALA A 306 -9.59 -15.33 9.35
C ALA A 306 -10.58 -14.15 9.33
N ASN A 307 -11.26 -13.94 8.19
CA ASN A 307 -12.36 -13.00 8.02
C ASN A 307 -13.66 -13.58 8.60
N VAL A 308 -13.87 -13.28 9.89
CA VAL A 308 -15.03 -13.76 10.65
C VAL A 308 -16.39 -13.34 10.09
N LYS A 309 -16.44 -12.27 9.28
CA LYS A 309 -17.67 -11.82 8.64
C LYS A 309 -18.03 -12.77 7.50
N ILE A 310 -17.07 -13.23 6.71
CA ILE A 310 -17.29 -14.30 5.72
C ILE A 310 -17.84 -15.55 6.42
N ASN A 311 -17.30 -15.92 7.59
CA ASN A 311 -17.77 -17.09 8.34
C ASN A 311 -19.24 -16.96 8.78
N GLN A 312 -19.68 -15.75 9.18
CA GLN A 312 -21.09 -15.47 9.42
C GLN A 312 -21.93 -15.66 8.15
N ARG A 313 -21.48 -15.11 7.01
CA ARG A 313 -22.19 -15.23 5.73
C ARG A 313 -22.34 -16.67 5.26
N VAL A 314 -21.35 -17.53 5.58
CA VAL A 314 -21.39 -18.97 5.31
C VAL A 314 -22.52 -19.65 6.07
N VAL A 315 -22.60 -19.48 7.41
CA VAL A 315 -23.65 -20.16 8.20
C VAL A 315 -25.05 -19.68 7.82
N GLU A 316 -25.19 -18.40 7.44
CA GLU A 316 -26.44 -17.80 6.95
C GLU A 316 -26.94 -18.42 5.64
N GLN A 317 -26.11 -19.21 4.93
CA GLN A 317 -26.59 -19.99 3.79
C GLN A 317 -27.48 -21.18 4.21
N GLY A 318 -27.65 -21.47 5.50
CA GLY A 318 -28.55 -22.50 6.00
C GLY A 318 -27.83 -23.77 6.50
N PHE A 319 -26.56 -23.67 6.84
CA PHE A 319 -25.89 -24.72 7.62
C PHE A 319 -26.40 -24.69 9.06
N LYS A 320 -26.57 -25.87 9.66
CA LYS A 320 -27.00 -26.00 11.06
C LYS A 320 -25.85 -25.73 12.01
N ASN A 321 -24.66 -26.23 11.68
CA ASN A 321 -23.48 -26.12 12.51
C ASN A 321 -22.27 -25.64 11.70
N LEU A 322 -21.53 -24.71 12.30
CA LEU A 322 -20.27 -24.19 11.76
C LEU A 322 -19.10 -24.53 12.69
N PHE A 323 -18.01 -25.03 12.11
CA PHE A 323 -16.70 -25.07 12.75
C PHE A 323 -15.69 -24.30 11.90
N VAL A 324 -14.81 -23.55 12.54
CA VAL A 324 -13.68 -22.87 11.88
C VAL A 324 -12.43 -23.23 12.65
N ALA A 325 -11.39 -23.69 11.96
CA ALA A 325 -10.11 -24.00 12.60
C ALA A 325 -9.60 -22.75 13.37
N PRO A 326 -9.44 -22.81 14.70
CA PRO A 326 -9.10 -21.62 15.49
C PRO A 326 -7.76 -20.95 15.11
N PRO A 327 -6.67 -21.69 14.84
CA PRO A 327 -5.51 -21.15 14.15
C PRO A 327 -5.86 -21.07 12.66
N MET A 328 -6.42 -19.92 12.26
CA MET A 328 -7.05 -19.72 10.95
C MET A 328 -6.04 -19.55 9.80
N THR A 329 -4.75 -19.33 10.10
CA THR A 329 -3.70 -19.17 9.10
C THR A 329 -2.86 -20.44 8.99
N ASP A 330 -1.68 -20.37 8.35
CA ASP A 330 -0.86 -21.55 8.08
C ASP A 330 -0.30 -22.22 9.34
N ASP A 331 -0.31 -21.52 10.48
CA ASP A 331 0.07 -22.09 11.77
C ASP A 331 -0.79 -23.33 12.10
N GLY A 332 -2.09 -23.28 11.83
CA GLY A 332 -3.03 -24.39 12.04
C GLY A 332 -2.71 -25.65 11.23
N THR A 333 -1.95 -25.52 10.15
CA THR A 333 -1.59 -26.66 9.31
C THR A 333 -0.56 -27.58 9.96
N ALA A 334 0.21 -27.09 10.94
CA ALA A 334 1.06 -27.96 11.76
C ALA A 334 0.21 -29.01 12.50
N LEU A 335 -0.88 -28.57 13.13
CA LEU A 335 -1.82 -29.48 13.80
C LEU A 335 -2.53 -30.40 12.81
N GLY A 336 -2.98 -29.85 11.68
CA GLY A 336 -3.64 -30.61 10.62
C GLY A 336 -2.75 -31.70 10.00
N ALA A 337 -1.47 -31.42 9.78
CA ALA A 337 -0.51 -32.39 9.24
C ALA A 337 -0.31 -33.57 10.20
N ALA A 338 -0.16 -33.31 11.51
CA ALA A 338 -0.04 -34.36 12.52
C ALA A 338 -1.30 -35.24 12.57
N TRP A 339 -2.48 -34.63 12.60
CA TRP A 339 -3.75 -35.36 12.56
C TRP A 339 -3.93 -36.15 11.28
N HIS A 340 -3.53 -35.62 10.12
CA HIS A 340 -3.64 -36.35 8.87
C HIS A 340 -2.79 -37.63 8.90
N VAL A 341 -1.54 -37.54 9.36
CA VAL A 341 -0.66 -38.72 9.50
C VAL A 341 -1.25 -39.74 10.48
N LEU A 342 -1.72 -39.29 11.64
CA LEU A 342 -2.33 -40.16 12.65
C LEU A 342 -3.63 -40.82 12.15
N SER A 343 -4.45 -40.12 11.37
CA SER A 343 -5.71 -40.63 10.83
C SER A 343 -5.56 -41.83 9.88
N LYS A 344 -4.34 -42.08 9.40
CA LYS A 344 -4.02 -43.27 8.59
C LYS A 344 -3.66 -44.50 9.45
N GLY A 345 -3.56 -44.33 10.77
CA GLY A 345 -3.31 -45.39 11.75
C GLY A 345 -4.57 -45.84 12.49
N GLY A 346 -4.52 -47.02 13.13
CA GLY A 346 -5.69 -47.64 13.78
C GLY A 346 -6.01 -47.19 15.21
N LYS A 347 -5.24 -46.27 15.81
CA LYS A 347 -5.45 -45.78 17.18
C LYS A 347 -6.09 -44.39 17.26
N PHE A 348 -6.33 -43.76 16.12
CA PHE A 348 -6.72 -42.36 16.04
C PHE A 348 -8.22 -42.18 16.32
N ASP A 349 -8.54 -41.45 17.38
CA ASP A 349 -9.91 -41.08 17.76
C ASP A 349 -9.90 -39.68 18.40
N PRO A 350 -9.68 -38.63 17.58
CA PRO A 350 -9.45 -37.30 18.10
C PRO A 350 -10.74 -36.78 18.75
N LYS A 351 -10.63 -36.41 20.02
CA LYS A 351 -11.68 -35.74 20.75
C LYS A 351 -11.92 -34.34 20.17
N PRO A 352 -13.15 -33.83 20.26
CA PRO A 352 -13.42 -32.44 19.95
C PRO A 352 -12.46 -31.48 20.63
N LEU A 353 -12.08 -30.43 19.91
CA LEU A 353 -11.36 -29.32 20.54
C LEU A 353 -12.29 -28.61 21.54
N HIS A 354 -11.80 -28.38 22.74
CA HIS A 354 -12.51 -27.60 23.78
C HIS A 354 -11.76 -26.33 24.17
N SER A 355 -10.48 -26.24 23.82
CA SER A 355 -9.64 -25.06 24.02
C SER A 355 -8.48 -25.06 23.03
N MET A 356 -7.76 -23.93 22.99
CA MET A 356 -6.49 -23.80 22.30
C MET A 356 -5.34 -23.56 23.27
N TYR A 357 -5.52 -23.90 24.56
CA TYR A 357 -4.48 -23.72 25.59
C TYR A 357 -3.40 -24.81 25.46
N LEU A 358 -2.63 -24.71 24.38
CA LEU A 358 -1.67 -25.73 23.93
C LEU A 358 -0.22 -25.22 23.95
N GLY A 359 0.00 -23.92 24.15
CA GLY A 359 1.33 -23.34 24.25
C GLY A 359 1.94 -23.49 25.65
N PRO A 360 3.08 -22.82 25.92
CA PRO A 360 3.72 -22.86 27.23
C PRO A 360 2.82 -22.35 28.36
N SER A 361 2.89 -23.02 29.50
CA SER A 361 2.34 -22.58 30.79
C SER A 361 3.48 -22.27 31.77
N TYR A 362 3.24 -21.39 32.73
CA TYR A 362 4.21 -21.06 33.77
C TYR A 362 3.50 -21.10 35.12
N ASP A 363 4.10 -21.79 36.08
CA ASP A 363 3.51 -21.92 37.42
C ASP A 363 3.97 -20.81 38.38
N ALA A 364 3.38 -20.79 39.57
CA ALA A 364 3.73 -19.83 40.61
C ALA A 364 5.21 -19.90 41.05
N GLY A 365 5.83 -21.08 40.96
CA GLY A 365 7.24 -21.31 41.29
C GLY A 365 8.19 -20.70 40.27
N GLU A 366 7.77 -20.54 39.02
CA GLU A 366 8.52 -19.81 37.98
C GLU A 366 8.26 -18.29 38.03
N ILE A 367 7.04 -17.89 38.38
CA ILE A 367 6.63 -16.48 38.40
C ILE A 367 7.18 -15.74 39.63
N LEU A 368 7.08 -16.33 40.83
CA LEU A 368 7.47 -15.66 42.07
C LEU A 368 8.93 -15.20 42.09
N PRO A 369 9.94 -16.04 41.73
CA PRO A 369 11.33 -15.60 41.72
C PRO A 369 11.57 -14.44 40.75
N LEU A 370 10.85 -14.38 39.63
CA LEU A 370 10.93 -13.27 38.69
C LEU A 370 10.43 -11.97 39.34
N LEU A 371 9.25 -12.02 39.99
CA LEU A 371 8.70 -10.86 40.71
C LEU A 371 9.64 -10.35 41.80
N GLU A 372 10.22 -11.25 42.59
CA GLU A 372 11.18 -10.92 43.65
C GLU A 372 12.46 -10.31 43.06
N SER A 373 13.01 -10.89 42.00
CA SER A 373 14.25 -10.41 41.36
C SER A 373 14.11 -9.02 40.74
N GLU A 374 12.94 -8.70 40.18
CA GLU A 374 12.64 -7.38 39.63
C GLU A 374 12.11 -6.39 40.70
N GLY A 375 11.94 -6.85 41.95
CA GLY A 375 11.46 -6.04 43.08
C GLY A 375 10.03 -5.55 42.90
N ILE A 376 9.17 -6.36 42.29
CA ILE A 376 7.77 -6.03 41.99
C ILE A 376 6.91 -6.28 43.21
N ARG A 377 6.12 -5.27 43.61
CA ARG A 377 5.09 -5.40 44.64
C ARG A 377 3.82 -6.00 44.05
N TYR A 378 3.25 -6.96 44.75
CA TYR A 378 2.02 -7.64 44.37
C TYR A 378 1.17 -7.93 45.61
N SER A 379 -0.11 -8.20 45.37
CA SER A 379 -1.04 -8.75 46.36
C SER A 379 -1.50 -10.14 45.93
N GLN A 380 -1.98 -10.94 46.88
CA GLN A 380 -2.60 -12.24 46.61
C GLN A 380 -3.98 -12.29 47.26
N PRO A 381 -5.03 -11.84 46.56
CA PRO A 381 -6.39 -11.88 47.09
C PRO A 381 -6.84 -13.33 47.34
N GLU A 382 -7.66 -13.54 48.37
CA GLU A 382 -8.22 -14.85 48.71
C GLU A 382 -9.03 -15.44 47.54
N VAL A 383 -9.83 -14.59 46.88
CA VAL A 383 -10.57 -14.93 45.65
C VAL A 383 -10.14 -14.00 44.53
N ALA A 384 -9.24 -14.50 43.67
CA ALA A 384 -8.70 -13.72 42.55
C ALA A 384 -9.77 -13.23 41.58
N ALA A 385 -10.78 -14.07 41.31
CA ALA A 385 -11.88 -13.72 40.41
C ALA A 385 -12.66 -12.50 40.90
N ASP A 386 -12.94 -12.44 42.21
CA ASP A 386 -13.67 -11.33 42.83
C ASP A 386 -12.86 -10.05 42.76
N ALA A 387 -11.58 -10.10 43.14
CA ALA A 387 -10.71 -8.93 43.09
C ALA A 387 -10.62 -8.36 41.67
N VAL A 388 -10.43 -9.21 40.65
CA VAL A 388 -10.38 -8.77 39.24
C VAL A 388 -11.71 -8.21 38.77
N ALA A 389 -12.83 -8.88 39.09
CA ALA A 389 -14.18 -8.42 38.74
C ALA A 389 -14.51 -7.05 39.36
N GLU A 390 -14.12 -6.81 40.61
CA GLU A 390 -14.26 -5.52 41.29
C GLU A 390 -13.44 -4.42 40.60
N LYS A 391 -12.19 -4.70 40.18
CA LYS A 391 -11.39 -3.73 39.42
C LYS A 391 -12.05 -3.40 38.09
N LEU A 392 -12.55 -4.41 37.36
CA LEU A 392 -13.27 -4.21 36.10
C LEU A 392 -14.56 -3.40 36.29
N ALA A 393 -15.34 -3.70 37.34
CA ALA A 393 -16.55 -2.95 37.71
C ALA A 393 -16.26 -1.49 38.07
N ALA A 394 -15.12 -1.24 38.73
CA ALA A 394 -14.58 0.10 38.98
C ALA A 394 -13.98 0.79 37.74
N GLY A 395 -14.06 0.15 36.57
CA GLY A 395 -13.63 0.70 35.29
C GLY A 395 -12.12 0.64 35.03
N LYS A 396 -11.38 -0.17 35.78
CA LYS A 396 -9.95 -0.42 35.58
C LYS A 396 -9.72 -1.44 34.47
N VAL A 397 -8.55 -1.39 33.84
CA VAL A 397 -8.15 -2.36 32.83
C VAL A 397 -7.18 -3.38 33.43
N VAL A 398 -7.50 -4.66 33.27
CA VAL A 398 -6.74 -5.76 33.88
C VAL A 398 -6.15 -6.65 32.78
N ALA A 399 -4.83 -6.75 32.73
CA ALA A 399 -4.16 -7.79 31.95
C ALA A 399 -4.19 -9.12 32.71
N VAL A 400 -4.37 -10.22 31.98
CA VAL A 400 -4.44 -11.58 32.52
C VAL A 400 -3.40 -12.45 31.82
N PHE A 401 -2.55 -13.08 32.63
CA PHE A 401 -1.58 -14.09 32.23
C PHE A 401 -1.76 -15.32 33.11
N GLN A 402 -2.37 -16.38 32.58
CA GLN A 402 -2.59 -17.62 33.33
C GLN A 402 -2.42 -18.86 32.44
N GLY A 403 -2.08 -20.00 33.04
CA GLY A 403 -2.09 -21.30 32.38
C GLY A 403 -1.34 -21.36 31.04
N ALA A 404 -1.69 -22.38 30.26
CA ALA A 404 -1.12 -22.59 28.94
C ALA A 404 -1.59 -21.54 27.93
N MET A 405 -0.65 -21.02 27.15
CA MET A 405 -0.91 -20.03 26.11
C MET A 405 -1.85 -20.57 25.01
N GLU A 406 -2.67 -19.69 24.45
CA GLU A 406 -3.51 -19.96 23.29
C GLU A 406 -2.70 -20.18 22.01
N PHE A 407 -3.03 -21.21 21.24
CA PHE A 407 -2.55 -21.42 19.88
C PHE A 407 -3.48 -20.75 18.86
N GLY A 408 -2.90 -20.05 17.88
CA GLY A 408 -3.61 -19.22 16.92
C GLY A 408 -3.54 -17.71 17.22
N PRO A 409 -4.22 -16.87 16.42
CA PRO A 409 -4.04 -15.41 16.43
C PRO A 409 -4.92 -14.67 17.45
N ARG A 410 -5.80 -15.36 18.18
CA ARG A 410 -6.74 -14.75 19.13
C ARG A 410 -6.31 -15.04 20.57
N ALA A 411 -6.32 -14.02 21.42
CA ALA A 411 -6.27 -14.23 22.86
C ALA A 411 -7.65 -14.67 23.35
N LEU A 412 -7.68 -15.74 24.12
CA LEU A 412 -8.89 -16.43 24.58
C LEU A 412 -8.95 -16.50 26.10
N GLY A 413 -8.39 -15.51 26.80
CA GLY A 413 -8.48 -15.36 28.26
C GLY A 413 -7.22 -15.75 29.04
N ASN A 414 -6.20 -16.35 28.41
CA ASN A 414 -4.95 -16.72 29.08
C ASN A 414 -3.83 -15.71 28.84
N ARG A 415 -3.87 -14.98 27.73
CA ARG A 415 -2.97 -13.86 27.43
C ARG A 415 -3.78 -12.65 26.93
N SER A 416 -4.68 -12.18 27.80
CA SER A 416 -5.74 -11.23 27.45
C SER A 416 -5.66 -9.92 28.24
N ILE A 417 -6.18 -8.84 27.66
CA ILE A 417 -6.48 -7.59 28.36
C ILE A 417 -7.99 -7.48 28.47
N LEU A 418 -8.46 -7.31 29.70
CA LEU A 418 -9.86 -7.23 30.07
C LEU A 418 -10.23 -5.79 30.44
N ALA A 419 -11.40 -5.33 29.99
CA ALA A 419 -11.94 -4.03 30.35
C ALA A 419 -13.48 -4.05 30.36
N GLN A 420 -14.08 -3.02 30.97
CA GLN A 420 -15.52 -2.81 30.89
C GLN A 420 -15.99 -2.55 29.44
N ALA A 421 -17.11 -3.14 29.05
CA ALA A 421 -17.70 -3.00 27.72
C ALA A 421 -18.75 -1.87 27.61
N SER A 422 -18.99 -1.12 28.68
CA SER A 422 -20.07 -0.13 28.77
C SER A 422 -19.77 1.22 28.11
N ARG A 423 -18.50 1.50 27.81
CA ARG A 423 -18.07 2.82 27.33
C ARG A 423 -17.50 2.75 25.92
N ASN A 424 -18.10 3.50 25.00
CA ASN A 424 -17.66 3.57 23.60
C ASN A 424 -16.22 4.09 23.42
N ASP A 425 -15.72 4.87 24.37
CA ASP A 425 -14.35 5.41 24.32
C ASP A 425 -13.27 4.40 24.73
N ILE A 426 -13.62 3.22 25.26
CA ILE A 426 -12.63 2.23 25.73
C ILE A 426 -11.75 1.73 24.58
N ASN A 427 -12.30 1.55 23.38
CA ASN A 427 -11.53 1.13 22.20
C ASN A 427 -10.43 2.16 21.90
N GLN A 428 -10.78 3.43 21.84
CA GLN A 428 -9.84 4.52 21.54
C GLN A 428 -8.81 4.69 22.66
N ASN A 429 -9.24 4.73 23.92
CA ASN A 429 -8.35 4.90 25.06
C ASN A 429 -7.39 3.74 25.23
N LEU A 430 -7.86 2.50 25.08
CA LEU A 430 -7.02 1.31 25.23
C LEU A 430 -6.08 1.14 24.04
N ASN A 431 -6.53 1.38 22.80
CA ASN A 431 -5.63 1.40 21.64
C ASN A 431 -4.55 2.47 21.79
N LYS A 432 -4.88 3.66 22.31
CA LYS A 432 -3.88 4.70 22.62
C LYS A 432 -2.84 4.24 23.65
N ARG A 433 -3.26 3.60 24.75
CA ARG A 433 -2.36 3.03 25.77
C ARG A 433 -1.45 1.93 25.19
N LEU A 434 -2.00 1.09 24.30
CA LEU A 434 -1.28 0.00 23.65
C LEU A 434 -0.50 0.43 22.39
N ASN A 435 -0.52 1.73 22.06
CA ASN A 435 0.05 2.34 20.86
C ASN A 435 -0.49 1.76 19.53
N ARG A 436 -1.71 1.21 19.54
CA ARG A 436 -2.31 0.51 18.41
C ARG A 436 -3.11 1.45 17.50
N THR A 437 -3.08 1.18 16.20
CA THR A 437 -3.88 1.87 15.17
C THR A 437 -5.14 1.10 14.78
N GLU A 438 -5.64 0.24 15.67
CA GLU A 438 -6.86 -0.54 15.44
C GLU A 438 -8.10 0.36 15.54
N PHE A 439 -9.02 0.18 14.60
CA PHE A 439 -10.31 0.88 14.55
C PHE A 439 -11.50 -0.08 14.65
N MET A 440 -11.24 -1.39 14.71
CA MET A 440 -12.26 -2.37 15.07
C MET A 440 -12.58 -2.30 16.57
N PRO A 441 -13.86 -2.42 16.95
CA PRO A 441 -14.22 -2.71 18.33
C PRO A 441 -13.57 -4.01 18.81
N PHE A 442 -13.23 -4.06 20.09
CA PHE A 442 -12.75 -5.30 20.69
C PHE A 442 -13.87 -6.34 20.78
N ALA A 443 -13.47 -7.58 21.04
CA ALA A 443 -14.43 -8.66 21.14
C ALA A 443 -15.10 -8.71 22.51
N PRO A 444 -16.40 -9.07 22.57
CA PRO A 444 -17.02 -9.44 23.82
C PRO A 444 -16.54 -10.82 24.28
N MET A 445 -16.31 -10.95 25.58
CA MET A 445 -16.19 -12.24 26.25
C MET A 445 -17.43 -12.41 27.15
N THR A 446 -18.14 -13.50 26.93
CA THR A 446 -19.51 -13.72 27.45
C THR A 446 -19.61 -15.16 27.94
N ARG A 447 -20.32 -15.39 29.05
CA ARG A 447 -20.55 -16.75 29.52
C ARG A 447 -21.50 -17.48 28.58
N VAL A 448 -21.35 -18.79 28.43
CA VAL A 448 -22.24 -19.60 27.58
C VAL A 448 -23.70 -19.44 28.00
N GLU A 449 -23.97 -19.40 29.30
CA GLU A 449 -25.32 -19.20 29.87
C GLU A 449 -25.93 -17.81 29.61
N ASP A 450 -25.11 -16.79 29.31
CA ASP A 450 -25.58 -15.44 28.94
C ASP A 450 -25.66 -15.25 27.41
N ALA A 451 -25.24 -16.23 26.62
CA ALA A 451 -25.06 -16.06 25.18
C ALA A 451 -26.36 -15.70 24.45
N GLU A 452 -27.47 -16.36 24.78
CA GLU A 452 -28.78 -16.10 24.18
C GLU A 452 -29.35 -14.72 24.54
N ARG A 453 -28.94 -14.15 25.67
CA ARG A 453 -29.30 -12.79 26.09
C ARG A 453 -28.57 -11.75 25.22
N CYS A 454 -27.36 -12.07 24.76
CA CYS A 454 -26.51 -11.15 24.00
C CYS A 454 -26.67 -11.25 22.48
N TYR A 455 -26.91 -12.45 21.95
CA TYR A 455 -26.75 -12.74 20.53
C TYR A 455 -27.98 -13.44 19.92
N LEU A 456 -28.21 -13.19 18.63
CA LEU A 456 -29.22 -13.89 17.82
C LEU A 456 -28.62 -15.17 17.24
N ASP A 457 -29.39 -16.26 17.25
CA ASP A 457 -29.07 -17.56 16.64
C ASP A 457 -27.68 -18.14 17.00
N ILE A 458 -27.22 -17.85 18.22
CA ILE A 458 -25.86 -18.20 18.68
C ILE A 458 -25.61 -19.71 18.73
N GLU A 459 -26.64 -20.52 18.95
CA GLU A 459 -26.56 -21.99 19.03
C GLU A 459 -25.80 -22.59 17.84
N ARG A 460 -26.12 -22.15 16.61
CA ARG A 460 -25.56 -22.67 15.34
C ARG A 460 -24.06 -22.48 15.22
N VAL A 461 -23.53 -21.50 15.94
CA VAL A 461 -22.13 -21.08 15.87
C VAL A 461 -21.46 -21.06 17.24
N SER A 462 -22.09 -21.62 18.29
CA SER A 462 -21.62 -21.52 19.67
C SER A 462 -20.18 -22.01 19.80
N HIS A 463 -19.86 -23.11 19.15
CA HIS A 463 -18.51 -23.66 19.19
C HIS A 463 -17.48 -22.80 18.45
N ALA A 464 -17.82 -22.22 17.29
CA ALA A 464 -16.95 -21.25 16.61
C ALA A 464 -16.79 -19.95 17.44
N ALA A 465 -17.84 -19.54 18.14
CA ALA A 465 -17.84 -18.41 19.06
C ALA A 465 -16.98 -18.65 20.31
N GLU A 466 -16.69 -19.88 20.73
CA GLU A 466 -15.71 -20.15 21.80
C GLU A 466 -14.29 -19.66 21.43
N PHE A 467 -13.98 -19.56 20.13
CA PHE A 467 -12.67 -19.21 19.60
C PHE A 467 -12.60 -17.85 18.90
N MET A 468 -13.70 -17.08 18.93
CA MET A 468 -13.81 -15.78 18.25
C MET A 468 -13.55 -15.84 16.74
N THR A 469 -14.00 -16.93 16.10
CA THR A 469 -13.82 -17.19 14.67
C THR A 469 -15.07 -16.85 13.83
N VAL A 470 -16.09 -16.22 14.41
CA VAL A 470 -17.33 -15.89 13.71
C VAL A 470 -17.92 -14.59 14.27
N THR A 471 -18.62 -13.81 13.43
CA THR A 471 -19.48 -12.72 13.90
C THR A 471 -20.93 -13.15 14.04
N VAL A 472 -21.64 -12.55 14.98
CA VAL A 472 -23.06 -12.79 15.24
C VAL A 472 -23.80 -11.47 15.42
N ASN A 473 -25.08 -11.46 15.07
CA ASN A 473 -25.94 -10.29 15.28
C ASN A 473 -26.23 -10.13 16.78
N CYS A 474 -26.08 -8.91 17.30
CA CYS A 474 -26.31 -8.60 18.71
C CYS A 474 -27.79 -8.30 18.97
N ARG A 475 -28.31 -8.78 20.11
CA ARG A 475 -29.60 -8.37 20.65
C ARG A 475 -29.55 -6.94 21.20
N PRO A 476 -30.70 -6.25 21.33
CA PRO A 476 -30.75 -4.88 21.84
C PRO A 476 -30.04 -4.69 23.20
N GLU A 477 -30.17 -5.65 24.11
CA GLU A 477 -29.53 -5.56 25.43
C GLU A 477 -28.01 -5.50 25.34
N MET A 478 -27.40 -6.27 24.43
CA MET A 478 -25.96 -6.23 24.19
C MET A 478 -25.52 -4.87 23.64
N GLN A 479 -26.30 -4.30 22.73
CA GLN A 479 -26.04 -2.98 22.15
C GLN A 479 -26.18 -1.86 23.19
N GLU A 480 -27.11 -1.98 24.13
CA GLU A 480 -27.34 -0.97 25.18
C GLU A 480 -26.31 -1.06 26.31
N LYS A 481 -26.07 -2.27 26.83
CA LYS A 481 -25.25 -2.48 28.04
C LYS A 481 -23.76 -2.62 27.76
N CYS A 482 -23.41 -3.13 26.58
CA CYS A 482 -22.04 -3.45 26.18
C CYS A 482 -21.68 -2.83 24.81
N PRO A 483 -21.96 -1.54 24.56
CA PRO A 483 -21.81 -0.95 23.22
C PRO A 483 -20.34 -0.90 22.73
N ALA A 484 -19.36 -0.99 23.62
CA ALA A 484 -17.94 -0.94 23.25
C ALA A 484 -17.45 -2.14 22.42
N VAL A 485 -18.15 -3.26 22.48
CA VAL A 485 -17.78 -4.53 21.84
C VAL A 485 -18.76 -4.92 20.74
N VAL A 486 -19.65 -3.98 20.37
CA VAL A 486 -20.59 -4.10 19.27
C VAL A 486 -20.07 -3.29 18.10
N HIS A 487 -20.06 -3.90 16.92
CA HIS A 487 -19.68 -3.30 15.66
C HIS A 487 -20.75 -2.31 15.17
N VAL A 488 -20.35 -1.41 14.27
CA VAL A 488 -21.23 -0.40 13.68
C VAL A 488 -22.43 -1.02 12.97
N ASP A 489 -22.29 -2.22 12.43
CA ASP A 489 -23.35 -2.99 11.76
C ASP A 489 -24.24 -3.80 12.73
N GLY A 490 -24.09 -3.61 14.05
CA GLY A 490 -24.84 -4.32 15.08
C GLY A 490 -24.38 -5.77 15.32
N THR A 491 -23.25 -6.18 14.74
CA THR A 491 -22.66 -7.50 15.01
C THR A 491 -21.61 -7.45 16.12
N ALA A 492 -21.20 -8.60 16.63
CA ALA A 492 -19.99 -8.73 17.44
C ALA A 492 -19.27 -10.03 17.12
N ARG A 493 -17.99 -10.13 17.48
CA ARG A 493 -17.17 -11.33 17.35
C ARG A 493 -16.90 -11.93 18.73
N PRO A 494 -17.86 -12.67 19.32
CA PRO A 494 -17.79 -13.11 20.71
C PRO A 494 -16.72 -14.15 20.96
N GLN A 495 -16.27 -14.19 22.21
CA GLN A 495 -15.71 -15.36 22.86
C GLN A 495 -16.73 -15.90 23.86
N LEU A 496 -17.23 -17.12 23.64
CA LEU A 496 -18.03 -17.82 24.64
C LEU A 496 -17.12 -18.56 25.62
N VAL A 497 -17.40 -18.41 26.92
CA VAL A 497 -16.61 -19.03 27.99
C VAL A 497 -17.53 -19.83 28.92
N SER A 498 -17.09 -21.04 29.28
CA SER A 498 -17.76 -21.91 30.25
C SER A 498 -16.83 -22.16 31.42
N GLU A 499 -17.37 -22.59 32.55
CA GLU A 499 -16.58 -23.02 33.71
C GLU A 499 -15.56 -24.10 33.33
N GLY A 500 -15.94 -25.07 32.49
CA GLY A 500 -15.07 -26.14 32.04
C GLY A 500 -13.99 -25.70 31.04
N SER A 501 -14.20 -24.61 30.30
CA SER A 501 -13.20 -24.12 29.33
C SER A 501 -12.17 -23.21 29.98
N ASN A 502 -12.59 -22.22 30.79
CA ASN A 502 -11.68 -21.35 31.54
C ASN A 502 -12.30 -20.93 32.89
N PRO A 503 -12.01 -21.66 33.98
CA PRO A 503 -12.66 -21.45 35.28
C PRO A 503 -12.46 -20.04 35.85
N LEU A 504 -11.23 -19.51 35.78
CA LEU A 504 -10.92 -18.18 36.32
C LEU A 504 -11.69 -17.09 35.58
N ILE A 505 -11.65 -17.12 34.24
CA ILE A 505 -12.33 -16.12 33.42
C ILE A 505 -13.85 -16.23 33.58
N HIS A 506 -14.40 -17.44 33.61
CA HIS A 506 -15.83 -17.66 33.84
C HIS A 506 -16.26 -17.10 35.21
N ALA A 507 -15.48 -17.33 36.27
CA ALA A 507 -15.73 -16.77 37.59
C ALA A 507 -15.64 -15.24 37.62
N ILE A 508 -14.62 -14.65 36.96
CA ILE A 508 -14.50 -13.18 36.81
C ILE A 508 -15.73 -12.59 36.16
N ILE A 509 -16.20 -13.18 35.05
CA ILE A 509 -17.38 -12.66 34.33
C ILE A 509 -18.63 -12.87 35.18
N THR A 510 -18.78 -14.02 35.83
CA THR A 510 -19.91 -14.29 36.75
C THR A 510 -20.02 -13.20 37.80
N ARG A 511 -18.92 -12.92 38.50
CA ARG A 511 -18.90 -11.88 39.53
C ARG A 511 -19.10 -10.48 38.95
N TYR A 512 -18.53 -10.18 37.78
CA TYR A 512 -18.73 -8.91 37.09
C TYR A 512 -20.19 -8.67 36.68
N VAL A 513 -20.89 -9.71 36.22
CA VAL A 513 -22.32 -9.66 35.88
C VAL A 513 -23.13 -9.37 37.15
N GLU A 514 -22.85 -10.02 38.27
CA GLU A 514 -23.52 -9.74 39.55
C GLU A 514 -23.32 -8.29 40.02
N LEU A 515 -22.11 -7.74 39.85
CA LEU A 515 -21.76 -6.39 40.28
C LEU A 515 -22.35 -5.29 39.39
N THR A 516 -22.59 -5.57 38.10
CA THR A 516 -22.86 -4.53 37.11
C THR A 516 -24.11 -4.75 36.25
N ASP A 517 -24.72 -5.93 36.30
CA ASP A 517 -25.79 -6.41 35.40
C ASP A 517 -25.42 -6.29 33.89
N ARG A 518 -24.11 -6.32 33.57
CA ARG A 518 -23.61 -6.29 32.19
C ARG A 518 -23.14 -7.68 31.78
N PRO A 519 -23.67 -8.27 30.69
CA PRO A 519 -23.45 -9.68 30.36
C PRO A 519 -22.07 -9.98 29.76
N SER A 520 -21.29 -8.97 29.38
CA SER A 520 -20.01 -9.16 28.69
C SER A 520 -18.95 -8.15 29.12
N ILE A 521 -17.69 -8.57 29.01
CA ILE A 521 -16.50 -7.74 29.14
C ILE A 521 -15.76 -7.65 27.80
N VAL A 522 -14.89 -6.64 27.67
CA VAL A 522 -13.93 -6.55 26.56
C VAL A 522 -12.87 -7.63 26.74
N ASN A 523 -12.58 -8.37 25.67
CA ASN A 523 -11.36 -9.16 25.53
C ASN A 523 -10.57 -8.66 24.31
N THR A 524 -9.29 -8.34 24.54
CA THR A 524 -8.32 -8.07 23.48
C THR A 524 -6.99 -8.73 23.77
N SER A 525 -6.18 -8.93 22.74
CA SER A 525 -4.89 -9.58 22.87
C SER A 525 -3.95 -8.81 23.80
N PHE A 526 -3.17 -9.51 24.62
CA PHE A 526 -2.14 -8.88 25.44
C PHE A 526 -0.83 -8.76 24.66
N ASN A 527 -0.62 -7.58 24.07
CA ASN A 527 0.59 -7.20 23.32
C ASN A 527 0.66 -5.69 23.10
N ILE A 528 1.84 -5.16 22.78
CA ILE A 528 1.98 -3.78 22.31
C ILE A 528 1.91 -3.75 20.78
N HIS A 529 1.67 -2.58 20.19
CA HIS A 529 1.54 -2.42 18.75
C HIS A 529 2.63 -3.11 17.93
N GLU A 530 2.19 -3.92 16.96
CA GLU A 530 3.00 -4.71 16.03
C GLU A 530 3.82 -5.86 16.65
N GLU A 531 3.68 -6.14 17.94
CA GLU A 531 4.25 -7.32 18.61
C GLU A 531 3.28 -8.51 18.66
N PRO A 532 3.78 -9.75 18.70
CA PRO A 532 2.99 -10.95 18.99
C PRO A 532 2.39 -10.93 20.42
N ILE A 533 1.35 -11.75 20.66
CA ILE A 533 0.81 -11.99 22.00
C ILE A 533 1.94 -12.40 22.96
N VAL A 534 1.97 -11.84 24.18
CA VAL A 534 3.00 -12.14 25.20
C VAL A 534 3.07 -13.64 25.48
N CYS A 535 4.28 -14.19 25.57
CA CYS A 535 4.49 -15.64 25.75
C CYS A 535 4.94 -15.95 27.18
N SER A 536 6.03 -15.32 27.63
CA SER A 536 6.63 -15.54 28.95
C SER A 536 6.13 -14.54 30.01
N PRO A 537 6.30 -14.84 31.32
CA PRO A 537 5.99 -13.89 32.39
C PRO A 537 6.77 -12.57 32.25
N LEU A 538 8.02 -12.62 31.77
CA LEU A 538 8.79 -11.41 31.49
C LEU A 538 8.19 -10.59 30.34
N ASP A 539 7.69 -11.23 29.27
CA ASP A 539 6.98 -10.53 28.20
C ASP A 539 5.71 -9.84 28.73
N ALA A 540 4.98 -10.50 29.63
CA ALA A 540 3.79 -9.95 30.28
C ALA A 540 4.12 -8.72 31.14
N LEU A 541 5.20 -8.78 31.93
CA LEU A 541 5.67 -7.65 32.73
C LEU A 541 6.11 -6.47 31.87
N LYS A 542 6.90 -6.73 30.81
CA LYS A 542 7.27 -5.71 29.82
C LYS A 542 6.04 -5.07 29.20
N GLY A 543 5.14 -5.89 28.67
CA GLY A 543 3.89 -5.45 28.06
C GLY A 543 3.03 -4.61 29.00
N PHE A 544 2.90 -5.02 30.28
CA PHE A 544 2.14 -4.32 31.30
C PHE A 544 2.71 -2.93 31.63
N PHE A 545 4.00 -2.85 31.94
CA PHE A 545 4.62 -1.59 32.35
C PHE A 545 4.75 -0.60 31.19
N GLU A 546 5.04 -1.08 29.99
CA GLU A 546 5.18 -0.23 28.81
C GLU A 546 3.84 0.35 28.32
N SER A 547 2.74 -0.40 28.49
CA SER A 547 1.40 0.07 28.11
C SER A 547 0.73 0.92 29.19
N GLY A 548 1.26 0.92 30.41
CA GLY A 548 0.68 1.63 31.54
C GLY A 548 -0.74 1.13 31.86
N LEU A 549 -0.96 -0.18 31.79
CA LEU A 549 -2.22 -0.82 32.21
C LEU A 549 -2.45 -0.67 33.73
N ASP A 550 -3.68 -0.80 34.22
CA ASP A 550 -3.97 -0.54 35.63
C ASP A 550 -3.52 -1.71 36.52
N TYR A 551 -3.88 -2.94 36.13
CA TYR A 551 -3.54 -4.15 36.86
C TYR A 551 -3.03 -5.25 35.94
N LEU A 552 -2.17 -6.12 36.47
CA LEU A 552 -1.77 -7.38 35.86
C LEU A 552 -2.02 -8.52 36.85
N TYR A 553 -2.83 -9.49 36.44
CA TYR A 553 -2.97 -10.78 37.08
C TYR A 553 -1.99 -11.77 36.45
N LEU A 554 -1.18 -12.42 37.29
CA LEU A 554 -0.33 -13.55 36.93
C LEU A 554 -0.81 -14.81 37.66
N ASP A 555 -0.62 -15.96 37.02
CA ASP A 555 -0.90 -17.27 37.61
C ASP A 555 -0.23 -17.46 38.98
N GLY A 556 -0.87 -18.19 39.88
CA GLY A 556 -0.49 -18.23 41.30
C GLY A 556 -1.14 -17.14 42.16
N GLY A 557 -2.13 -16.42 41.62
CA GLY A 557 -2.93 -15.45 42.35
C GLY A 557 -2.26 -14.08 42.53
N PHE A 558 -1.19 -13.77 41.80
CA PHE A 558 -0.48 -12.51 41.96
C PHE A 558 -1.19 -11.38 41.20
N LEU A 559 -1.67 -10.38 41.94
CA LEU A 559 -2.28 -9.17 41.39
C LEU A 559 -1.34 -7.97 41.61
N ILE A 560 -0.83 -7.43 40.51
CA ILE A 560 0.12 -6.32 40.47
C ILE A 560 -0.65 -5.03 40.14
N ASP A 561 -0.52 -4.01 40.99
CA ASP A 561 -1.04 -2.66 40.74
C ASP A 561 0.08 -1.80 40.14
N PHE A 562 -0.18 -1.16 38.99
CA PHE A 562 0.78 -0.26 38.37
C PHE A 562 1.15 0.93 39.27
N ALA A 563 0.18 1.46 40.02
CA ALA A 563 0.36 2.64 40.87
C ALA A 563 1.34 2.39 42.03
N GLU A 564 1.46 1.15 42.49
CA GLU A 564 2.39 0.73 43.55
C GLU A 564 3.80 0.40 43.02
N ASN A 565 3.96 0.32 41.69
CA ASN A 565 5.16 -0.16 41.01
C ASN A 565 5.76 0.88 40.04
N LYS A 566 5.50 2.18 40.24
CA LYS A 566 5.96 3.25 39.33
C LYS A 566 7.48 3.30 39.11
N GLU A 567 8.27 3.03 40.16
CA GLU A 567 9.73 3.00 40.05
C GLU A 567 10.21 1.82 39.21
N VAL A 568 9.56 0.64 39.36
CA VAL A 568 9.84 -0.53 38.53
C VAL A 568 9.46 -0.26 37.08
N ALA A 569 8.28 0.32 36.86
CA ALA A 569 7.80 0.72 35.53
C ALA A 569 8.81 1.64 34.82
N LEU A 570 9.37 2.63 35.52
CA LEU A 570 10.41 3.50 34.98
C LEU A 570 11.65 2.73 34.53
N ARG A 571 12.09 1.71 35.28
CA ARG A 571 13.22 0.86 34.86
C ARG A 571 12.92 0.08 33.59
N PHE A 572 11.72 -0.49 33.46
CA PHE A 572 11.30 -1.19 32.23
C PHE A 572 11.27 -0.24 31.02
N LEU A 573 10.72 0.97 31.19
CA LEU A 573 10.70 1.99 30.15
C LEU A 573 12.12 2.47 29.77
N GLN A 574 13.02 2.63 30.74
CA GLN A 574 14.42 2.98 30.48
C GLN A 574 15.15 1.88 29.71
N ARG A 575 14.94 0.59 30.06
CA ARG A 575 15.48 -0.56 29.31
C ARG A 575 15.00 -0.52 27.85
N LYS A 576 13.70 -0.28 27.61
CA LYS A 576 13.14 -0.14 26.26
C LYS A 576 13.78 1.00 25.45
N VAL A 577 14.02 2.15 26.06
CA VAL A 577 14.69 3.28 25.39
C VAL A 577 16.15 2.97 25.07
N ALA A 578 16.82 2.19 25.92
CA ALA A 578 18.19 1.73 25.72
C ALA A 578 18.30 0.59 24.69
N GLU A 579 17.23 -0.17 24.45
CA GLU A 579 17.17 -1.21 23.44
C GLU A 579 17.15 -0.57 22.02
N PRO A 580 18.07 -0.98 21.12
CA PRO A 580 18.05 -0.53 19.74
C PRO A 580 16.70 -0.85 19.09
N ASN A 581 16.01 0.16 18.55
CA ASN A 581 14.68 -0.02 17.97
C ASN A 581 14.75 -1.01 16.79
N ALA A 582 14.23 -2.22 16.98
CA ALA A 582 14.26 -3.30 15.99
C ALA A 582 13.61 -2.89 14.66
N LYS A 583 12.60 -2.00 14.69
CA LYS A 583 11.98 -1.46 13.48
C LYS A 583 12.91 -0.51 12.72
N VAL A 584 13.70 0.30 13.42
CA VAL A 584 14.72 1.17 12.82
C VAL A 584 15.89 0.35 12.28
N ILE A 585 16.28 -0.74 12.95
CA ILE A 585 17.28 -1.68 12.44
C ILE A 585 16.78 -2.40 11.20
N ALA A 586 15.55 -2.92 11.22
CA ALA A 586 14.94 -3.60 10.07
C ALA A 586 14.74 -2.64 8.89
N GLN A 587 14.26 -1.42 9.11
CA GLN A 587 14.14 -0.38 8.09
C GLN A 587 15.52 0.05 7.56
N SER A 588 16.52 0.19 8.42
CA SER A 588 17.89 0.50 8.01
C SER A 588 18.52 -0.64 7.20
N ALA A 589 18.28 -1.89 7.58
CA ALA A 589 18.72 -3.07 6.84
C ALA A 589 18.02 -3.16 5.48
N MET A 590 16.70 -2.93 5.45
CA MET A 590 15.91 -2.87 4.22
C MET A 590 16.37 -1.72 3.31
N LEU A 591 16.68 -0.55 3.86
CA LEU A 591 17.24 0.57 3.10
C LEU A 591 18.62 0.24 2.54
N LYS A 592 19.49 -0.38 3.35
CA LYS A 592 20.82 -0.86 2.89
C LYS A 592 20.71 -1.89 1.78
N GLU A 593 19.66 -2.69 1.79
CA GLU A 593 19.45 -3.73 0.80
C GLU A 593 18.77 -3.22 -0.46
N GLN A 594 17.85 -2.27 -0.35
CA GLN A 594 17.40 -1.46 -1.47
C GLN A 594 18.59 -0.75 -2.12
N MET A 595 19.51 -0.19 -1.32
CA MET A 595 20.77 0.39 -1.82
C MET A 595 21.68 -0.68 -2.45
N LYS A 596 21.74 -1.90 -1.90
CA LYS A 596 22.52 -3.01 -2.46
C LYS A 596 21.94 -3.49 -3.79
N MET A 597 20.62 -3.66 -3.88
CA MET A 597 19.90 -3.96 -5.12
C MET A 597 20.08 -2.84 -6.15
N LEU A 598 19.98 -1.57 -5.74
CA LEU A 598 20.29 -0.43 -6.60
C LEU A 598 21.73 -0.51 -7.12
N SER A 599 22.68 -0.85 -6.24
CA SER A 599 24.08 -1.00 -6.63
C SER A 599 24.30 -2.20 -7.57
N GLN A 600 23.54 -3.28 -7.41
CA GLN A 600 23.59 -4.46 -8.27
C GLN A 600 22.94 -4.17 -9.63
N GLN A 601 21.81 -3.48 -9.66
CA GLN A 601 21.19 -2.97 -10.88
C GLN A 601 22.11 -1.98 -11.59
N GLN A 602 22.82 -1.12 -10.84
CA GLN A 602 23.82 -0.21 -11.40
C GLN A 602 25.02 -0.98 -11.97
N ARG A 603 25.48 -2.05 -11.33
CA ARG A 603 26.51 -2.95 -11.91
C ARG A 603 26.01 -3.68 -13.14
N GLU A 604 24.78 -4.19 -13.14
CA GLU A 604 24.16 -4.77 -14.32
C GLU A 604 24.04 -3.74 -15.45
N LEU A 605 23.72 -2.49 -15.11
CA LEU A 605 23.66 -1.40 -16.08
C LEU A 605 25.04 -1.16 -16.68
N VAL A 606 26.10 -1.13 -15.86
CA VAL A 606 27.49 -0.99 -16.30
C VAL A 606 27.96 -2.20 -17.13
N GLU A 607 27.57 -3.42 -16.76
CA GLU A 607 27.86 -4.62 -17.56
C GLU A 607 27.10 -4.60 -18.88
N LYS A 608 25.81 -4.21 -18.87
CA LYS A 608 25.01 -4.01 -20.09
C LYS A 608 25.59 -2.88 -20.94
N GLU A 609 26.09 -1.80 -20.36
CA GLU A 609 26.82 -0.72 -21.05
C GLU A 609 28.14 -1.21 -21.63
N ALA A 610 28.86 -2.10 -20.94
CA ALA A 610 30.07 -2.74 -21.45
C ALA A 610 29.77 -3.70 -22.60
N VAL A 611 28.67 -4.47 -22.51
CA VAL A 611 28.16 -5.33 -23.59
C VAL A 611 27.68 -4.47 -24.76
N ILE A 612 26.96 -3.38 -24.51
CA ILE A 612 26.59 -2.39 -25.53
C ILE A 612 27.85 -1.78 -26.14
N GLY A 613 28.88 -1.47 -25.35
CA GLY A 613 30.17 -0.97 -25.82
C GLY A 613 30.89 -2.00 -26.70
N LYS A 614 30.87 -3.27 -26.32
CA LYS A 614 31.42 -4.39 -27.11
C LYS A 614 30.61 -4.61 -28.38
N LEU A 615 29.28 -4.59 -28.31
CA LEU A 615 28.39 -4.65 -29.47
C LEU A 615 28.54 -3.42 -30.37
N LEU A 616 28.82 -2.24 -29.83
CA LEU A 616 29.13 -1.03 -30.60
C LEU A 616 30.51 -1.13 -31.24
N ALA A 617 31.49 -1.75 -30.59
CA ALA A 617 32.81 -2.04 -31.14
C ALA A 617 32.74 -3.13 -32.22
N ASP A 618 31.94 -4.17 -32.01
CA ASP A 618 31.63 -5.22 -32.98
C ASP A 618 30.82 -4.65 -34.14
N CYS A 619 29.84 -3.77 -33.89
CA CYS A 619 29.16 -2.99 -34.91
C CYS A 619 30.10 -2.02 -35.60
N ALA A 620 31.13 -1.48 -34.94
CA ALA A 620 32.15 -0.64 -35.56
C ALA A 620 33.13 -1.47 -36.41
N ALA A 621 33.46 -2.69 -35.99
CA ALA A 621 34.27 -3.65 -36.73
C ALA A 621 33.48 -4.26 -37.91
N LEU A 622 32.19 -4.49 -37.73
CA LEU A 622 31.23 -4.87 -38.78
C LEU A 622 30.99 -3.70 -39.72
N ARG A 623 30.88 -2.45 -39.24
CA ARG A 623 30.86 -1.24 -40.08
C ARG A 623 32.19 -1.02 -40.78
N LYS A 624 33.31 -1.42 -40.18
CA LYS A 624 34.63 -1.39 -40.82
C LYS A 624 34.72 -2.45 -41.90
N ARG A 625 34.23 -3.68 -41.65
CA ARG A 625 34.05 -4.72 -42.68
C ARG A 625 33.03 -4.34 -43.74
N GLU A 626 31.94 -3.67 -43.39
CA GLU A 626 30.94 -3.11 -44.29
C GLU A 626 31.52 -1.94 -45.08
N LYS A 627 32.50 -1.23 -44.52
CA LYS A 627 33.26 -0.17 -45.19
C LYS A 627 34.39 -0.73 -46.03
N GLU A 628 35.01 -1.85 -45.67
CA GLU A 628 36.02 -2.57 -46.46
C GLU A 628 35.36 -3.33 -47.61
N GLN A 629 34.29 -4.09 -47.35
CA GLN A 629 33.37 -4.62 -48.35
C GLN A 629 32.68 -3.51 -49.12
N GLY A 630 32.39 -2.39 -48.45
CA GLY A 630 31.85 -1.18 -49.05
C GLY A 630 32.87 -0.42 -49.86
N GLU A 631 34.17 -0.62 -49.64
CA GLU A 631 35.31 -0.10 -50.39
C GLU A 631 35.67 -1.05 -51.55
N GLU A 632 35.48 -2.36 -51.41
CA GLU A 632 35.47 -3.34 -52.51
C GLU A 632 34.24 -3.13 -53.40
N LEU A 633 33.08 -2.85 -52.81
CA LEU A 633 31.86 -2.42 -53.47
C LEU A 633 32.04 -0.99 -54.00
N HIS A 634 32.82 -0.12 -53.33
CA HIS A 634 33.18 1.21 -53.83
C HIS A 634 34.14 1.09 -55.01
N ASP A 635 35.03 0.11 -55.02
CA ASP A 635 35.94 -0.18 -56.13
C ASP A 635 35.21 -0.83 -57.28
N PHE A 636 34.22 -1.68 -56.99
CA PHE A 636 33.22 -2.15 -57.93
C PHE A 636 32.39 -0.97 -58.49
N TYR A 637 31.90 -0.05 -57.65
CA TYR A 637 31.19 1.19 -58.04
C TYR A 637 32.11 2.30 -58.57
N ARG A 638 33.44 2.21 -58.43
CA ARG A 638 34.41 3.17 -58.98
C ARG A 638 34.87 2.70 -60.34
N THR A 639 34.95 1.38 -60.53
CA THR A 639 35.21 0.74 -61.82
C THR A 639 33.95 0.70 -62.70
N TYR A 640 32.75 0.55 -62.12
CA TYR A 640 31.49 0.47 -62.88
C TYR A 640 30.45 1.56 -62.60
N GLY A 641 30.61 2.38 -61.56
CA GLY A 641 29.70 3.47 -61.19
C GLY A 641 30.27 4.85 -61.50
N SER A 642 31.01 4.96 -62.61
CA SER A 642 31.27 6.23 -63.33
C SER A 642 29.98 6.90 -63.86
N TRP A 643 28.82 6.42 -63.43
CA TRP A 643 27.48 6.92 -63.74
C TRP A 643 26.69 7.12 -62.45
N MET A 644 26.83 8.27 -61.78
CA MET A 644 25.69 9.04 -61.23
C MET A 644 26.15 10.33 -60.50
N PRO A 645 25.41 11.47 -60.57
CA PRO A 645 25.94 12.82 -60.33
C PRO A 645 25.64 13.46 -58.94
N PHE A 646 25.32 12.72 -57.88
CA PHE A 646 24.64 13.31 -56.69
C PHE A 646 25.48 13.58 -55.41
N ARG A 647 26.81 13.48 -55.43
CA ARG A 647 27.65 13.55 -54.19
C ARG A 647 27.77 14.95 -53.56
N ALA A 648 27.80 16.03 -54.36
CA ALA A 648 27.78 17.40 -53.84
C ALA A 648 26.41 17.80 -53.25
N LEU A 649 25.34 17.17 -53.76
CA LEU A 649 23.98 17.39 -53.29
C LEU A 649 23.80 16.88 -51.86
N TRP A 650 24.39 15.72 -51.50
CA TRP A 650 24.20 15.09 -50.18
C TRP A 650 24.83 15.85 -49.00
N ARG A 651 26.04 16.41 -49.16
CA ARG A 651 26.65 17.28 -48.13
C ARG A 651 25.90 18.61 -47.98
N SER A 652 25.35 19.12 -49.08
CA SER A 652 24.49 20.29 -49.07
C SER A 652 23.17 19.98 -48.36
N ILE A 653 22.54 18.83 -48.64
CA ILE A 653 21.31 18.34 -47.99
C ILE A 653 21.49 18.22 -46.48
N PHE A 654 22.60 17.69 -45.98
CA PHE A 654 22.81 17.53 -44.54
C PHE A 654 22.98 18.87 -43.81
N ARG A 655 23.73 19.84 -44.39
CA ARG A 655 23.82 21.21 -43.84
C ARG A 655 22.50 21.97 -43.96
N LEU A 656 21.79 21.82 -45.07
CA LEU A 656 20.43 22.36 -45.25
C LEU A 656 19.46 21.76 -44.23
N SER A 657 19.57 20.46 -43.89
CA SER A 657 18.67 19.79 -42.93
C SER A 657 18.77 20.34 -41.51
N GLN A 658 19.96 20.80 -41.07
CA GLN A 658 20.11 21.47 -39.77
C GLN A 658 19.62 22.93 -39.78
N ILE A 659 19.67 23.60 -40.93
CA ILE A 659 19.13 24.96 -41.10
C ILE A 659 17.60 24.94 -41.15
N LEU A 660 17.03 23.91 -41.79
CA LEU A 660 15.60 23.73 -42.07
C LEU A 660 14.84 22.95 -40.97
N ARG A 661 15.45 22.65 -39.82
CA ARG A 661 14.78 21.97 -38.70
C ARG A 661 14.05 22.98 -37.80
N PRO A 662 12.74 22.82 -37.53
CA PRO A 662 12.02 23.69 -36.60
C PRO A 662 12.63 23.63 -35.21
N ARG A 663 12.90 24.80 -34.62
CA ARG A 663 13.46 24.94 -33.26
C ARG A 663 12.42 24.87 -32.15
N LEU A 664 11.14 25.06 -32.49
CA LEU A 664 10.03 24.92 -31.58
C LEU A 664 9.97 23.48 -31.02
N GLY A 665 9.86 23.34 -29.70
CA GLY A 665 9.91 22.05 -29.00
C GLY A 665 11.31 21.49 -28.73
N TRP A 666 12.38 22.21 -29.11
CA TRP A 666 13.77 21.84 -28.79
C TRP A 666 14.35 22.80 -27.76
N LEU A 667 14.57 22.31 -26.53
CA LEU A 667 15.07 23.11 -25.42
C LEU A 667 16.58 23.39 -25.52
N HIS A 668 17.36 22.37 -25.87
CA HIS A 668 18.81 22.47 -26.06
C HIS A 668 19.14 22.60 -27.55
N GLN A 669 19.46 23.81 -28.00
CA GLN A 669 19.71 24.10 -29.42
C GLN A 669 21.19 24.32 -29.74
N TYR A 670 21.98 24.75 -28.76
CA TYR A 670 23.42 25.01 -28.85
C TYR A 670 24.07 24.98 -27.47
N ALA A 671 25.41 25.02 -27.42
CA ALA A 671 26.17 25.03 -26.18
C ALA A 671 25.89 26.28 -25.32
N PRO A 672 25.92 26.17 -23.98
CA PRO A 672 25.63 27.28 -23.08
C PRO A 672 26.47 28.52 -23.37
N ARG A 673 25.83 29.69 -23.40
CA ARG A 673 26.49 30.99 -23.60
C ARG A 673 25.88 32.07 -22.69
N PRO A 674 26.59 33.18 -22.41
CA PRO A 674 26.01 34.29 -21.64
C PRO A 674 24.72 34.80 -22.27
N LEU A 675 23.72 35.12 -21.43
CA LEU A 675 22.47 35.74 -21.88
C LEU A 675 22.80 37.04 -22.61
N THR A 676 22.39 37.12 -23.88
CA THR A 676 22.59 38.34 -24.65
C THR A 676 21.51 39.34 -24.25
N THR A 677 21.82 40.29 -23.36
CA THR A 677 20.93 41.42 -23.09
C THR A 677 20.83 42.27 -24.35
N VAL A 678 19.72 42.16 -25.06
CA VAL A 678 19.44 43.00 -26.21
C VAL A 678 19.02 44.35 -25.65
N GLY A 679 19.82 45.39 -25.90
CA GLY A 679 19.48 46.76 -25.50
C GLY A 679 18.06 47.11 -25.91
N VAL A 680 17.28 47.60 -24.96
CA VAL A 680 15.87 47.92 -25.14
C VAL A 680 15.74 49.42 -25.34
N GLU A 681 15.55 49.85 -26.59
CA GLU A 681 14.93 51.15 -26.85
C GLU A 681 13.44 51.05 -26.45
N VAL A 682 13.10 51.60 -25.28
CA VAL A 682 11.70 51.86 -24.93
C VAL A 682 11.34 53.24 -25.49
N SER A 683 10.43 53.30 -26.45
CA SER A 683 9.92 54.56 -26.98
C SER A 683 8.91 55.19 -26.00
N ARG A 684 9.26 56.38 -25.48
CA ARG A 684 8.46 57.45 -24.85
C ARG A 684 7.41 57.10 -23.78
N ASN A 685 7.51 57.81 -22.64
CA ASN A 685 6.53 57.93 -21.55
C ASN A 685 5.08 57.68 -21.97
N LEU A 686 4.52 56.55 -21.52
CA LEU A 686 3.07 56.31 -21.60
C LEU A 686 2.36 57.44 -20.85
N ARG A 687 1.27 57.97 -21.41
CA ARG A 687 0.49 59.05 -20.76
C ARG A 687 -0.17 58.56 -19.47
N ASN A 688 -0.58 57.29 -19.43
CA ASN A 688 -1.09 56.57 -18.27
C ASN A 688 -0.46 55.17 -18.26
N TYR A 689 0.04 54.73 -17.10
CA TYR A 689 0.57 53.37 -16.93
C TYR A 689 -0.58 52.44 -16.50
N PRO A 690 -1.01 51.46 -17.31
CA PRO A 690 -2.00 50.49 -16.88
C PRO A 690 -1.46 49.66 -15.72
N THR A 691 -2.29 49.37 -14.72
CA THR A 691 -1.85 48.52 -13.60
C THR A 691 -1.61 47.09 -14.10
N ILE A 692 -0.42 46.56 -13.83
CA ILE A 692 -0.05 45.18 -14.18
C ILE A 692 0.01 44.37 -12.89
N SER A 693 -0.85 43.37 -12.76
CA SER A 693 -0.84 42.39 -11.68
C SER A 693 -0.06 41.15 -12.08
N ILE A 694 0.97 40.79 -11.30
CA ILE A 694 1.73 39.56 -11.47
C ILE A 694 1.57 38.71 -10.22
N VAL A 695 1.38 37.41 -10.41
CA VAL A 695 1.40 36.42 -9.32
C VAL A 695 2.53 35.42 -9.56
N THR A 696 3.33 35.17 -8.53
CA THR A 696 4.32 34.08 -8.57
C THR A 696 3.88 32.95 -7.62
N PRO A 697 3.47 31.78 -8.13
CA PRO A 697 3.32 30.59 -7.31
C PRO A 697 4.70 30.02 -6.97
N SER A 698 4.90 29.57 -5.73
CA SER A 698 6.16 28.96 -5.30
C SER A 698 5.97 27.78 -4.35
N TYR A 699 6.83 26.75 -4.47
CA TYR A 699 6.93 25.65 -3.50
C TYR A 699 8.30 24.97 -3.62
N GLY A 700 9.16 25.16 -2.62
CA GLY A 700 10.51 24.60 -2.56
C GLY A 700 11.42 25.12 -3.67
N GLN A 701 11.42 26.44 -3.92
CA GLN A 701 12.13 27.09 -5.03
C GLN A 701 13.12 28.16 -4.55
N GLY A 702 13.67 28.02 -3.35
CA GLY A 702 14.56 28.99 -2.75
C GLY A 702 15.80 29.28 -3.61
N GLU A 703 16.30 28.29 -4.34
CA GLU A 703 17.44 28.43 -5.27
C GLU A 703 17.18 29.46 -6.40
N PHE A 704 15.93 29.60 -6.86
CA PHE A 704 15.61 30.39 -8.06
C PHE A 704 14.76 31.64 -7.79
N ILE A 705 13.92 31.61 -6.75
CA ILE A 705 12.89 32.62 -6.53
C ILE A 705 13.44 34.04 -6.39
N GLU A 706 14.62 34.24 -5.79
CA GLU A 706 15.25 35.56 -5.68
C GLU A 706 15.52 36.19 -7.06
N HIS A 707 15.96 35.39 -8.03
CA HIS A 707 16.21 35.89 -9.39
C HIS A 707 14.90 36.22 -10.11
N THR A 708 13.85 35.41 -9.94
CA THR A 708 12.51 35.69 -10.46
C THR A 708 11.98 37.02 -9.91
N LEU A 709 12.02 37.22 -8.59
CA LEU A 709 11.54 38.44 -7.93
C LEU A 709 12.26 39.68 -8.48
N ARG A 710 13.60 39.62 -8.57
CA ARG A 710 14.41 40.71 -9.10
C ARG A 710 14.10 41.02 -10.56
N SER A 711 13.83 40.00 -11.38
CA SER A 711 13.50 40.21 -12.80
C SER A 711 12.23 41.02 -13.02
N VAL A 712 11.31 41.00 -12.06
CA VAL A 712 10.07 41.79 -12.08
C VAL A 712 10.31 43.15 -11.41
N LEU A 713 10.81 43.14 -10.17
CA LEU A 713 10.93 44.33 -9.33
C LEU A 713 11.97 45.33 -9.84
N ASP A 714 13.10 44.86 -10.39
CA ASP A 714 14.20 45.73 -10.83
C ASP A 714 13.87 46.44 -12.18
N GLN A 715 12.73 46.13 -12.80
CA GLN A 715 12.22 46.90 -13.95
C GLN A 715 11.62 48.25 -13.56
N ASN A 716 11.34 48.49 -12.27
CA ASN A 716 10.80 49.73 -11.72
C ASN A 716 9.53 50.22 -12.46
N TYR A 717 8.61 49.31 -12.77
CA TYR A 717 7.36 49.66 -13.44
C TYR A 717 6.43 50.42 -12.47
N PRO A 718 5.97 51.65 -12.78
CA PRO A 718 5.30 52.52 -11.80
C PRO A 718 3.96 52.03 -11.23
N ALA A 719 3.24 51.18 -11.97
CA ALA A 719 1.91 50.68 -11.60
C ALA A 719 1.91 49.15 -11.53
N LEU A 720 2.93 48.56 -10.90
CA LEU A 720 3.03 47.12 -10.69
C LEU A 720 2.28 46.73 -9.41
N GLU A 721 1.43 45.71 -9.50
CA GLU A 721 0.95 44.93 -8.35
C GLU A 721 1.63 43.57 -8.40
N TYR A 722 2.45 43.22 -7.42
CA TYR A 722 3.16 41.95 -7.39
C TYR A 722 2.88 41.15 -6.12
N TYR A 723 2.27 39.98 -6.30
CA TYR A 723 1.91 39.05 -5.23
C TYR A 723 2.66 37.72 -5.35
N VAL A 724 3.05 37.14 -4.21
CA VAL A 724 3.67 35.80 -4.17
C VAL A 724 2.84 34.85 -3.30
N GLN A 725 2.42 33.72 -3.88
CA GLN A 725 1.73 32.67 -3.14
C GLN A 725 2.65 31.46 -3.00
N ASP A 726 3.15 31.24 -1.80
CA ASP A 726 4.01 30.12 -1.45
C ASP A 726 3.19 28.98 -0.80
N GLY A 727 3.41 27.75 -1.28
CA GLY A 727 2.68 26.54 -0.88
C GLY A 727 3.07 25.94 0.47
N GLY A 728 3.72 26.71 1.35
CA GLY A 728 4.25 26.23 2.63
C GLY A 728 5.64 25.59 2.48
N SER A 729 6.54 26.28 1.76
CA SER A 729 7.91 25.85 1.52
C SER A 729 8.71 25.63 2.81
N LYS A 730 9.62 24.65 2.78
CA LYS A 730 10.50 24.29 3.92
C LYS A 730 11.97 24.62 3.69
N ASP A 731 12.32 25.07 2.50
CA ASP A 731 13.65 25.58 2.15
C ASP A 731 13.74 27.07 2.51
N ASP A 732 14.71 27.79 1.94
CA ASP A 732 14.97 29.20 2.18
C ASP A 732 14.00 30.17 1.47
N THR A 733 12.98 29.66 0.75
CA THR A 733 11.99 30.46 0.02
C THR A 733 11.36 31.55 0.90
N VAL A 734 10.88 31.20 2.10
CA VAL A 734 10.18 32.15 2.98
C VAL A 734 11.11 33.26 3.47
N GLN A 735 12.37 32.92 3.78
CA GLN A 735 13.39 33.87 4.22
C GLN A 735 13.74 34.85 3.08
N ILE A 736 13.77 34.37 1.83
CA ILE A 736 13.92 35.24 0.66
C ILE A 736 12.71 36.18 0.55
N LEU A 737 11.48 35.68 0.62
CA LEU A 737 10.27 36.51 0.54
C LEU A 737 10.22 37.60 1.62
N GLN A 738 10.63 37.28 2.85
CA GLN A 738 10.74 38.25 3.94
C GLN A 738 11.69 39.40 3.60
N ARG A 739 12.80 39.16 2.88
CA ARG A 739 13.74 40.20 2.46
C ARG A 739 13.18 41.16 1.41
N TYR A 740 12.14 40.75 0.67
CA TYR A 740 11.50 41.54 -0.38
C TYR A 740 10.10 42.01 0.01
N ALA A 741 9.64 41.74 1.24
CA ALA A 741 8.28 42.02 1.68
C ALA A 741 7.87 43.50 1.56
N ASP A 742 8.82 44.42 1.67
CA ASP A 742 8.62 45.87 1.52
C ASP A 742 8.46 46.32 0.06
N ARG A 743 8.82 45.46 -0.90
CA ARG A 743 8.71 45.70 -2.35
C ARG A 743 7.59 44.91 -3.02
N LEU A 744 6.84 44.10 -2.26
CA LEU A 744 5.71 43.29 -2.75
C LEU A 744 4.39 43.86 -2.23
N ASP A 745 3.34 43.80 -3.04
CA ASP A 745 1.98 44.18 -2.63
C ASP A 745 1.37 43.15 -1.68
N GLY A 746 1.88 41.93 -1.71
CA GLY A 746 1.65 40.94 -0.66
C GLY A 746 2.31 39.60 -0.93
N TRP A 747 2.44 38.80 0.11
CA TRP A 747 2.83 37.41 -0.01
C TRP A 747 2.25 36.59 1.13
N GLU A 748 2.03 35.30 0.87
CA GLU A 748 1.54 34.35 1.87
C GLU A 748 2.25 33.02 1.68
N SER A 749 2.69 32.42 2.79
CA SER A 749 3.22 31.04 2.82
C SER A 749 2.26 30.16 3.60
N ALA A 750 1.48 29.36 2.87
CA ALA A 750 0.48 28.47 3.43
C ALA A 750 0.29 27.26 2.51
N ARG A 751 -0.07 26.12 3.08
CA ARG A 751 -0.31 24.91 2.30
C ARG A 751 -1.39 25.13 1.25
N ASP A 752 -1.10 24.80 0.00
CA ASP A 752 -2.03 24.84 -1.13
C ASP A 752 -2.34 23.42 -1.69
N ASN A 753 -3.21 23.36 -2.69
CA ASN A 753 -3.57 22.13 -3.41
C ASN A 753 -2.80 21.97 -4.74
N GLY A 754 -1.69 22.70 -4.90
CA GLY A 754 -0.88 22.75 -6.11
C GLY A 754 -0.88 24.11 -6.80
N GLN A 755 -0.07 24.22 -7.85
CA GLN A 755 0.23 25.46 -8.58
C GLN A 755 -1.02 26.23 -9.07
N SER A 756 -2.02 25.54 -9.62
CA SER A 756 -3.27 26.17 -10.08
C SER A 756 -4.04 26.86 -8.95
N HIS A 757 -4.08 26.23 -7.76
CA HIS A 757 -4.68 26.80 -6.56
C HIS A 757 -3.87 28.00 -6.06
N ALA A 758 -2.53 27.91 -6.05
CA ALA A 758 -1.66 29.02 -5.68
C ALA A 758 -1.85 30.25 -6.58
N ILE A 759 -1.95 30.04 -7.89
CA ILE A 759 -2.23 31.11 -8.87
C ILE A 759 -3.60 31.74 -8.61
N ASN A 760 -4.64 30.93 -8.37
CA ASN A 760 -5.98 31.42 -8.06
C ASN A 760 -6.00 32.28 -6.79
N LEU A 761 -5.38 31.79 -5.71
CA LEU A 761 -5.27 32.52 -4.44
C LEU A 761 -4.56 33.86 -4.62
N GLY A 762 -3.43 33.86 -5.34
CA GLY A 762 -2.69 35.09 -5.61
C GLY A 762 -3.48 36.06 -6.47
N LEU A 763 -4.09 35.62 -7.59
CA LEU A 763 -4.79 36.52 -8.52
C LEU A 763 -6.05 37.11 -7.89
N ALA A 764 -6.70 36.38 -6.98
CA ALA A 764 -7.84 36.88 -6.20
C ALA A 764 -7.48 38.08 -5.29
N ARG A 765 -6.19 38.31 -5.02
CA ARG A 765 -5.69 39.45 -4.23
C ARG A 765 -5.30 40.66 -5.10
N THR A 766 -5.47 40.58 -6.42
CA THR A 766 -4.99 41.61 -7.36
C THR A 766 -6.14 42.37 -8.03
N SER A 767 -5.89 43.60 -8.47
CA SER A 767 -6.90 44.49 -9.08
C SER A 767 -6.53 45.03 -10.47
N GLY A 768 -5.27 44.88 -10.90
CA GLY A 768 -4.75 45.47 -12.13
C GLY A 768 -5.43 45.08 -13.43
N ASP A 769 -5.41 45.99 -14.40
CA ASP A 769 -6.05 45.87 -15.71
C ASP A 769 -5.43 44.79 -16.60
N ILE A 770 -4.12 44.57 -16.43
CA ILE A 770 -3.33 43.54 -17.10
C ILE A 770 -2.88 42.53 -16.05
N MET A 771 -2.94 41.25 -16.38
CA MET A 771 -2.66 40.13 -15.50
C MET A 771 -1.60 39.22 -16.13
N ALA A 772 -0.76 38.63 -15.28
CA ALA A 772 0.16 37.57 -15.62
C ALA A 772 0.43 36.68 -14.38
N TRP A 773 0.88 35.45 -14.61
CA TRP A 773 1.59 34.72 -13.56
C TRP A 773 3.00 34.36 -14.07
N LEU A 774 3.95 34.22 -13.15
CA LEU A 774 5.34 33.90 -13.45
C LEU A 774 5.83 32.85 -12.47
N ASN A 775 6.21 31.67 -12.96
CA ASN A 775 6.72 30.59 -12.10
C ASN A 775 8.03 31.02 -11.42
N SER A 776 8.26 30.53 -10.20
CA SER A 776 9.40 30.93 -9.37
C SER A 776 10.78 30.44 -9.84
N ASP A 777 10.84 29.68 -10.94
CA ASP A 777 12.06 29.23 -11.64
C ASP A 777 12.35 30.01 -12.94
N ASP A 778 11.36 30.73 -13.46
CA ASP A 778 11.41 31.54 -14.68
C ASP A 778 11.61 33.03 -14.38
N PHE A 779 11.97 33.83 -15.39
CA PHE A 779 12.20 35.26 -15.17
C PHE A 779 11.90 36.13 -16.40
N LEU A 780 11.51 37.39 -16.18
CA LEU A 780 11.21 38.34 -17.25
C LEU A 780 12.48 38.96 -17.84
N MET A 781 12.41 39.31 -19.12
CA MET A 781 13.45 40.10 -19.77
C MET A 781 13.38 41.57 -19.34
N PRO A 782 14.53 42.27 -19.24
CA PRO A 782 14.53 43.70 -18.95
C PRO A 782 13.62 44.49 -19.91
N GLY A 783 12.76 45.34 -19.34
CA GLY A 783 11.82 46.16 -20.10
C GLY A 783 10.58 45.43 -20.64
N ALA A 784 10.37 44.15 -20.27
CA ALA A 784 9.19 43.39 -20.67
C ALA A 784 7.88 44.09 -20.25
N LEU A 785 7.78 44.58 -19.01
CA LEU A 785 6.56 45.22 -18.50
C LEU A 785 6.21 46.49 -19.28
N ALA A 786 7.22 47.32 -19.56
CA ALA A 786 7.04 48.53 -20.36
C ALA A 786 6.57 48.23 -21.80
N ARG A 787 7.13 47.19 -22.42
CA ARG A 787 6.72 46.75 -23.78
C ARG A 787 5.28 46.22 -23.80
N VAL A 788 4.89 45.43 -22.80
CA VAL A 788 3.54 44.88 -22.67
C VAL A 788 2.53 46.01 -22.46
N ALA A 789 2.82 46.94 -21.57
CA ALA A 789 1.97 48.11 -21.32
C ALA A 789 1.78 48.96 -22.58
N ASP A 790 2.89 49.28 -23.27
CA ASP A 790 2.86 50.06 -24.52
C ASP A 790 2.09 49.35 -25.63
N PHE A 791 2.19 48.03 -25.72
CA PHE A 791 1.42 47.25 -26.69
C PHE A 791 -0.08 47.32 -26.38
N PHE A 792 -0.49 47.04 -25.14
CA PHE A 792 -1.90 47.10 -24.76
C PHE A 792 -2.50 48.51 -24.87
N ASP A 793 -1.73 49.57 -24.64
CA ASP A 793 -2.18 50.95 -24.83
C ASP A 793 -2.49 51.24 -26.32
N ARG A 794 -1.61 50.81 -27.24
CA ARG A 794 -1.80 50.99 -28.69
C ARG A 794 -2.84 50.05 -29.30
N HIS A 795 -3.14 48.94 -28.63
CA HIS A 795 -4.03 47.88 -29.10
C HIS A 795 -5.15 47.63 -28.07
N PRO A 796 -6.09 48.57 -27.89
CA PRO A 796 -7.17 48.44 -26.90
C PRO A 796 -8.12 47.28 -27.18
N ASP A 797 -8.17 46.80 -28.42
CA ASP A 797 -8.98 45.66 -28.83
C ASP A 797 -8.33 44.30 -28.59
N VAL A 798 -7.01 44.22 -28.31
CA VAL A 798 -6.31 42.97 -27.98
C VAL A 798 -6.53 42.60 -26.51
N ASP A 799 -6.74 41.31 -26.25
CA ASP A 799 -7.04 40.76 -24.93
C ASP A 799 -5.89 39.95 -24.33
N VAL A 800 -5.13 39.22 -25.15
CA VAL A 800 -4.03 38.36 -24.72
C VAL A 800 -2.81 38.62 -25.60
N VAL A 801 -1.64 38.76 -24.98
CA VAL A 801 -0.36 38.90 -25.68
C VAL A 801 0.63 37.85 -25.20
N TYR A 802 1.53 37.44 -26.09
CA TYR A 802 2.68 36.61 -25.75
C TYR A 802 3.90 37.03 -26.59
N GLY A 803 5.09 36.68 -26.12
CA GLY A 803 6.35 37.08 -26.72
C GLY A 803 7.17 35.92 -27.28
N ASP A 804 8.41 36.24 -27.67
CA ASP A 804 9.45 35.26 -27.91
C ASP A 804 10.04 34.77 -26.58
N ARG A 805 10.50 33.50 -26.53
CA ARG A 805 11.08 32.85 -25.34
C ARG A 805 12.59 32.67 -25.48
N LEU A 806 13.36 33.04 -24.46
CA LEU A 806 14.73 32.54 -24.27
C LEU A 806 14.71 31.29 -23.39
N ILE A 807 15.70 30.41 -23.56
CA ILE A 807 15.84 29.19 -22.76
C ILE A 807 17.23 29.20 -22.14
N CYS A 808 17.29 29.00 -20.82
CA CYS A 808 18.54 28.94 -20.08
C CYS A 808 18.69 27.62 -19.29
N ASN A 809 19.92 27.25 -18.96
CA ASN A 809 20.20 26.16 -18.03
C ASN A 809 20.09 26.62 -16.57
N GLU A 810 20.29 25.70 -15.62
CA GLU A 810 20.34 25.96 -14.18
C GLU A 810 21.25 27.14 -13.79
N GLN A 811 22.36 27.34 -14.50
CA GLN A 811 23.32 28.42 -14.25
C GLN A 811 22.93 29.77 -14.90
N GLY A 812 21.74 29.86 -15.52
CA GLY A 812 21.28 31.07 -16.20
C GLY A 812 21.99 31.36 -17.53
N GLN A 813 22.67 30.38 -18.11
CA GLN A 813 23.30 30.50 -19.44
C GLN A 813 22.31 30.13 -20.54
N GLU A 814 22.28 30.89 -21.61
CA GLU A 814 21.41 30.69 -22.75
C GLU A 814 21.76 29.41 -23.53
N ILE A 815 20.78 28.54 -23.75
CA ILE A 815 20.91 27.25 -24.45
C ILE A 815 19.92 27.10 -25.62
N GLY A 816 18.96 28.01 -25.77
CA GLY A 816 17.94 27.97 -26.81
C GLY A 816 17.13 29.26 -26.94
N ARG A 817 16.44 29.43 -28.07
CA ARG A 817 15.47 30.53 -28.30
C ARG A 817 14.29 30.01 -29.11
N TRP A 818 13.08 30.50 -28.81
CA TRP A 818 11.90 30.35 -29.64
C TRP A 818 11.46 31.72 -30.15
N VAL A 819 11.65 31.95 -31.45
CA VAL A 819 11.13 33.13 -32.16
C VAL A 819 9.81 32.73 -32.78
N MET A 820 8.72 33.32 -32.32
CA MET A 820 7.38 32.82 -32.58
C MET A 820 6.78 33.47 -33.83
N PRO A 821 6.01 32.72 -34.65
CA PRO A 821 5.09 33.30 -35.63
C PRO A 821 3.92 34.05 -34.98
N SER A 822 3.18 34.78 -35.83
CA SER A 822 1.87 35.31 -35.47
C SER A 822 0.91 34.21 -34.99
N HIS A 823 -0.02 34.60 -34.12
CA HIS A 823 -1.00 33.71 -33.50
C HIS A 823 -1.82 32.90 -34.51
N ASP A 824 -2.21 31.69 -34.11
CA ASP A 824 -3.07 30.81 -34.90
C ASP A 824 -4.01 30.00 -33.98
N ASP A 825 -5.29 30.38 -34.00
CA ASP A 825 -6.35 29.72 -33.22
C ASP A 825 -6.59 28.27 -33.60
N ASN A 826 -6.40 27.93 -34.88
CA ASN A 826 -6.53 26.55 -35.31
C ASN A 826 -5.43 25.72 -34.66
N VAL A 827 -4.17 26.15 -34.75
CA VAL A 827 -3.03 25.44 -34.15
C VAL A 827 -3.19 25.30 -32.64
N LEU A 828 -3.68 26.35 -31.97
CA LEU A 828 -3.92 26.33 -30.52
C LEU A 828 -4.97 25.28 -30.12
N SER A 829 -5.86 24.87 -31.04
CA SER A 829 -6.79 23.74 -30.82
C SER A 829 -6.10 22.36 -30.80
N TRP A 830 -4.90 22.26 -31.37
CA TRP A 830 -4.17 21.00 -31.54
C TRP A 830 -2.99 20.86 -30.59
N ALA A 831 -2.29 21.95 -30.30
CA ALA A 831 -1.15 21.98 -29.41
C ALA A 831 -0.97 23.37 -28.79
N ASP A 832 -0.56 23.39 -27.53
CA ASP A 832 -0.04 24.60 -26.93
C ASP A 832 1.32 24.97 -27.54
N PHE A 833 1.44 26.22 -27.96
CA PHE A 833 2.68 26.80 -28.45
C PHE A 833 2.99 28.13 -27.77
N ILE A 834 2.11 28.66 -26.90
CA ILE A 834 2.26 29.98 -26.30
C ILE A 834 3.16 29.86 -25.08
N PRO A 835 4.31 30.57 -25.04
CA PRO A 835 5.20 30.51 -23.90
C PRO A 835 4.59 31.20 -22.66
N GLN A 836 4.26 30.42 -21.63
CA GLN A 836 3.60 30.89 -20.41
C GLN A 836 4.29 32.09 -19.76
N GLU A 837 5.59 32.06 -19.55
CA GLU A 837 6.39 33.11 -18.91
C GLU A 837 6.50 34.41 -19.74
N THR A 838 5.90 34.42 -20.94
CA THR A 838 5.80 35.60 -21.81
C THR A 838 4.36 36.11 -21.93
N MET A 839 3.40 35.43 -21.32
CA MET A 839 1.97 35.64 -21.53
C MET A 839 1.39 36.68 -20.57
N PHE A 840 0.67 37.65 -21.12
CA PHE A 840 -0.08 38.65 -20.37
C PHE A 840 -1.49 38.79 -20.97
N TRP A 841 -2.49 39.03 -20.14
CA TRP A 841 -3.87 39.19 -20.60
C TRP A 841 -4.59 40.29 -19.84
N ARG A 842 -5.69 40.80 -20.40
CA ARG A 842 -6.53 41.78 -19.71
C ARG A 842 -7.44 41.12 -18.69
N ARG A 843 -7.68 41.77 -17.55
CA ARG A 843 -8.64 41.31 -16.55
C ARG A 843 -10.04 41.06 -17.14
N ARG A 844 -10.47 41.87 -18.11
CA ARG A 844 -11.78 41.68 -18.78
C ARG A 844 -11.94 40.29 -19.42
N ILE A 845 -10.88 39.70 -19.99
CA ILE A 845 -10.97 38.37 -20.60
C ILE A 845 -10.87 37.26 -19.56
N TRP A 846 -10.11 37.50 -18.48
CA TRP A 846 -10.07 36.64 -17.30
C TRP A 846 -11.46 36.43 -16.70
N GLU A 847 -12.15 37.53 -16.40
CA GLU A 847 -13.50 37.49 -15.83
C GLU A 847 -14.49 36.79 -16.78
N LYS A 848 -14.43 37.11 -18.08
CA LYS A 848 -15.29 36.49 -19.09
C LYS A 848 -15.06 34.99 -19.23
N ALA A 849 -13.84 34.51 -18.98
CA ALA A 849 -13.48 33.10 -19.03
C ALA A 849 -13.68 32.33 -17.71
N GLY A 850 -14.34 32.96 -16.73
CA GLY A 850 -14.74 32.34 -15.47
C GLY A 850 -13.88 32.72 -14.25
N GLY A 851 -12.93 33.64 -14.40
CA GLY A 851 -12.23 34.27 -13.27
C GLY A 851 -11.32 33.34 -12.46
N LYS A 852 -10.92 32.19 -13.02
CA LYS A 852 -10.06 31.19 -12.35
C LYS A 852 -9.27 30.32 -13.33
N ILE A 853 -8.18 29.73 -12.85
CA ILE A 853 -7.54 28.53 -13.40
C ILE A 853 -8.34 27.31 -12.95
N ASP A 854 -8.53 26.32 -13.82
CA ASP A 854 -9.14 25.05 -13.44
C ASP A 854 -8.12 24.20 -12.65
N GLU A 855 -8.36 24.06 -11.35
CA GLU A 855 -7.48 23.35 -10.42
C GLU A 855 -7.41 21.84 -10.66
N SER A 856 -8.26 21.29 -11.53
CA SER A 856 -8.14 19.90 -11.99
C SER A 856 -6.95 19.68 -12.95
N PHE A 857 -6.37 20.74 -13.50
CA PHE A 857 -5.15 20.67 -14.31
C PHE A 857 -3.91 20.93 -13.46
N ARG A 858 -2.95 20.00 -13.51
CA ARG A 858 -1.64 20.08 -12.85
C ARG A 858 -0.49 20.34 -13.82
N PHE A 859 -0.71 20.08 -15.11
CA PHE A 859 0.28 20.23 -16.18
C PHE A 859 -0.19 21.22 -17.26
N ALA A 860 -1.35 21.01 -17.88
CA ALA A 860 -1.84 21.78 -19.04
C ALA A 860 -2.78 22.95 -18.65
N MET A 861 -2.55 23.55 -17.49
CA MET A 861 -3.44 24.59 -16.91
C MET A 861 -3.42 25.90 -17.70
N ASP A 862 -2.28 26.24 -18.29
CA ASP A 862 -2.09 27.33 -19.23
C ASP A 862 -2.86 27.10 -20.53
N TRP A 863 -2.75 25.90 -21.09
CA TRP A 863 -3.45 25.57 -22.33
C TRP A 863 -4.98 25.54 -22.13
N ASP A 864 -5.46 25.04 -20.98
CA ASP A 864 -6.88 25.13 -20.63
C ASP A 864 -7.37 26.59 -20.58
N LEU A 865 -6.62 27.47 -19.90
CA LEU A 865 -6.96 28.88 -19.80
C LEU A 865 -6.99 29.55 -21.19
N LEU A 866 -5.99 29.27 -22.02
CA LEU A 866 -5.91 29.77 -23.41
C LEU A 866 -7.11 29.32 -24.25
N MET A 867 -7.58 28.08 -24.08
CA MET A 867 -8.82 27.60 -24.70
C MET A 867 -10.04 28.36 -24.20
N ARG A 868 -10.17 28.58 -22.89
CA ARG A 868 -11.29 29.35 -22.35
C ARG A 868 -11.28 30.81 -22.77
N PHE A 869 -10.10 31.44 -22.90
CA PHE A 869 -9.98 32.78 -23.48
C PHE A 869 -10.46 32.82 -24.92
N ARG A 870 -10.01 31.86 -25.75
CA ARG A 870 -10.47 31.74 -27.13
C ARG A 870 -11.97 31.51 -27.23
N GLU A 871 -12.53 30.60 -26.44
CA GLU A 871 -13.98 30.34 -26.38
C GLU A 871 -14.77 31.56 -25.91
N ALA A 872 -14.19 32.38 -25.02
CA ALA A 872 -14.73 33.68 -24.61
C ALA A 872 -14.54 34.79 -25.68
N GLY A 873 -13.94 34.49 -26.83
CA GLY A 873 -13.77 35.41 -27.95
C GLY A 873 -12.57 36.36 -27.81
N ALA A 874 -11.54 35.98 -27.08
CA ALA A 874 -10.32 36.77 -26.92
C ALA A 874 -9.62 37.04 -28.26
N LYS A 875 -9.10 38.27 -28.43
CA LYS A 875 -8.11 38.57 -29.47
C LYS A 875 -6.70 38.37 -28.94
N PHE A 876 -5.96 37.45 -29.56
CA PHE A 876 -4.55 37.16 -29.25
C PHE A 876 -3.61 37.92 -30.19
N ALA A 877 -2.47 38.39 -29.65
CA ALA A 877 -1.41 38.98 -30.45
C ALA A 877 -0.01 38.53 -30.01
N HIS A 878 0.90 38.42 -30.97
CA HIS A 878 2.32 38.15 -30.72
C HIS A 878 3.09 39.48 -30.70
N ILE A 879 3.88 39.69 -29.65
CA ILE A 879 4.85 40.77 -29.55
C ILE A 879 6.20 40.20 -30.02
N PRO A 880 6.79 40.68 -31.14
CA PRO A 880 8.04 40.15 -31.69
C PRO A 880 9.28 40.63 -30.90
N ALA A 881 9.29 40.31 -29.60
CA ALA A 881 10.33 40.61 -28.64
C ALA A 881 10.44 39.49 -27.61
N PHE A 882 11.64 39.27 -27.08
CA PHE A 882 11.85 38.35 -25.97
C PHE A 882 11.31 38.98 -24.68
N LEU A 883 10.23 38.41 -24.13
CA LEU A 883 9.58 38.93 -22.91
C LEU A 883 9.94 38.14 -21.66
N GLY A 884 10.27 36.86 -21.81
CA GLY A 884 10.57 35.96 -20.70
C GLY A 884 11.63 34.93 -21.03
N VAL A 885 12.17 34.33 -19.98
CA VAL A 885 13.23 33.33 -20.02
C VAL A 885 12.78 32.11 -19.23
N PHE A 886 12.73 30.98 -19.94
CA PHE A 886 12.40 29.68 -19.39
C PHE A 886 13.66 28.97 -18.88
N ARG A 887 13.67 28.52 -17.63
CA ARG A 887 14.81 27.79 -17.04
C ARG A 887 14.61 26.28 -17.17
N VAL A 888 15.66 25.58 -17.62
CA VAL A 888 15.69 24.12 -17.70
C VAL A 888 16.55 23.58 -16.56
N HIS A 889 15.95 22.80 -15.68
CA HIS A 889 16.60 22.20 -14.52
C HIS A 889 16.01 20.84 -14.15
N SER A 890 16.76 20.05 -13.39
CA SER A 890 16.43 18.66 -13.02
C SER A 890 15.18 18.51 -12.14
N GLN A 891 14.82 19.54 -11.37
CA GLN A 891 13.64 19.56 -10.49
C GLN A 891 12.37 20.10 -11.18
N GLN A 892 12.49 20.58 -12.42
CA GLN A 892 11.33 20.98 -13.22
C GLN A 892 10.43 19.75 -13.44
N LYS A 893 9.12 19.95 -13.62
CA LYS A 893 8.18 18.87 -14.01
C LYS A 893 8.75 18.16 -15.25
N THR A 894 9.36 17.00 -15.03
CA THR A 894 10.27 16.36 -16.00
C THR A 894 9.52 15.77 -17.20
N SER A 895 10.26 15.30 -18.21
CA SER A 895 9.69 14.51 -19.31
C SER A 895 8.85 13.30 -18.84
N ALA A 896 9.10 12.77 -17.64
CA ALA A 896 8.28 11.70 -17.06
C ALA A 896 6.85 12.18 -16.71
N VAL A 897 6.70 13.36 -16.11
CA VAL A 897 5.38 13.97 -15.81
C VAL A 897 4.62 14.32 -17.10
N ILE A 898 5.34 14.70 -18.16
CA ILE A 898 4.77 14.90 -19.51
C ILE A 898 4.16 13.60 -20.04
N HIS A 899 4.82 12.46 -19.83
CA HIS A 899 4.39 11.17 -20.36
C HIS A 899 3.22 10.53 -19.58
N GLU A 900 3.06 10.83 -18.29
CA GLU A 900 2.02 10.27 -17.44
C GLU A 900 0.79 11.18 -17.29
N ILE A 901 0.97 12.42 -16.82
CA ILE A 901 -0.12 13.35 -16.52
C ILE A 901 -0.36 14.32 -17.70
N GLY A 902 0.73 14.81 -18.30
CA GLY A 902 0.65 15.82 -19.37
C GLY A 902 -0.10 15.32 -20.60
N ILE A 903 0.13 14.08 -21.05
CA ILE A 903 -0.61 13.50 -22.19
C ILE A 903 -2.12 13.38 -21.89
N GLN A 904 -2.50 12.98 -20.68
CA GLN A 904 -3.90 12.82 -20.31
C GLN A 904 -4.63 14.16 -20.28
N GLU A 905 -4.05 15.16 -19.62
CA GLU A 905 -4.62 16.51 -19.55
C GLU A 905 -4.69 17.18 -20.93
N MET A 906 -3.63 17.07 -21.74
CA MET A 906 -3.62 17.54 -23.12
C MET A 906 -4.69 16.84 -23.97
N ASN A 907 -4.94 15.55 -23.74
CA ASN A 907 -5.98 14.80 -24.45
C ASN A 907 -7.38 15.21 -24.00
N ARG A 908 -7.59 15.52 -22.72
CA ARG A 908 -8.87 16.06 -22.21
C ARG A 908 -9.21 17.40 -22.86
N ILE A 909 -8.22 18.29 -23.04
CA ILE A 909 -8.40 19.56 -23.77
C ILE A 909 -8.74 19.29 -25.24
N ARG A 910 -8.00 18.39 -25.90
CA ARG A 910 -8.27 18.02 -27.30
C ARG A 910 -9.63 17.36 -27.47
N GLU A 911 -10.06 16.52 -26.54
CA GLU A 911 -11.37 15.90 -26.56
C GLU A 911 -12.49 16.93 -26.40
N ARG A 912 -12.33 17.90 -25.48
CA ARG A 912 -13.26 19.02 -25.34
C ARG A 912 -13.37 19.85 -26.62
N VAL A 913 -12.24 20.17 -27.25
CA VAL A 913 -12.18 21.12 -28.38
C VAL A 913 -12.44 20.45 -29.73
N LEU A 914 -11.99 19.21 -29.93
CA LEU A 914 -12.07 18.47 -31.19
C LEU A 914 -13.16 17.37 -31.18
N GLY A 915 -13.82 17.15 -30.04
CA GLY A 915 -14.83 16.11 -29.84
C GLY A 915 -14.27 14.68 -29.76
N ARG A 916 -12.94 14.52 -29.80
CA ARG A 916 -12.22 13.25 -29.72
C ARG A 916 -10.75 13.46 -29.42
N VAL A 917 -10.05 12.41 -29.01
CA VAL A 917 -8.58 12.41 -28.89
C VAL A 917 -7.94 12.10 -30.26
N PRO A 918 -7.19 13.04 -30.88
CA PRO A 918 -6.55 12.82 -32.18
C PRO A 918 -5.25 12.00 -32.06
N THR A 919 -4.90 11.29 -33.12
CA THR A 919 -3.64 10.55 -33.21
C THR A 919 -2.44 11.50 -33.35
N ARG A 920 -1.23 11.03 -32.97
CA ARG A 920 0.01 11.80 -33.15
C ARG A 920 0.26 12.24 -34.60
N SER A 921 -0.19 11.45 -35.58
CA SER A 921 -0.07 11.78 -37.00
C SER A 921 -0.96 12.97 -37.39
N GLU A 922 -2.21 12.96 -36.90
CA GLU A 922 -3.17 14.04 -37.13
C GLU A 922 -2.70 15.34 -36.48
N ILE A 923 -2.24 15.29 -35.22
CA ILE A 923 -1.66 16.45 -34.54
C ILE A 923 -0.49 17.03 -35.36
N ARG A 924 0.46 16.18 -35.78
CA ARG A 924 1.62 16.61 -36.60
C ARG A 924 1.19 17.24 -37.92
N LYS A 925 0.16 16.70 -38.57
CA LYS A 925 -0.36 17.23 -39.83
C LYS A 925 -0.98 18.62 -39.64
N SER A 926 -1.76 18.80 -38.58
CA SER A 926 -2.45 20.06 -38.27
C SER A 926 -1.49 21.19 -37.85
N ILE A 927 -0.41 20.88 -37.13
CA ILE A 927 0.58 21.89 -36.72
C ILE A 927 1.63 22.20 -37.79
N ARG A 928 1.77 21.36 -38.83
CA ARG A 928 2.83 21.48 -39.84
C ARG A 928 2.88 22.87 -40.52
N PRO A 929 1.77 23.51 -40.93
CA PRO A 929 1.81 24.84 -41.54
C PRO A 929 2.38 25.91 -40.59
N TYR A 930 2.11 25.80 -39.29
CA TYR A 930 2.66 26.68 -38.28
C TYR A 930 4.17 26.49 -38.10
N LEU A 931 4.63 25.23 -38.08
CA LEU A 931 6.06 24.92 -38.01
C LEU A 931 6.84 25.43 -39.25
N ILE A 932 6.20 25.49 -40.43
CA ILE A 932 6.79 26.09 -41.63
C ILE A 932 6.91 27.62 -41.49
N ARG A 933 5.88 28.29 -40.95
CA ARG A 933 5.97 29.73 -40.62
C ARG A 933 7.05 30.01 -39.59
N HIS A 934 7.16 29.17 -38.55
CA HIS A 934 8.23 29.22 -37.55
C HIS A 934 9.61 29.19 -38.19
N LEU A 935 9.84 28.26 -39.12
CA LEU A 935 11.10 28.18 -39.86
C LEU A 935 11.43 29.47 -40.60
N ALA A 936 10.45 30.08 -41.27
CA ALA A 936 10.66 31.32 -42.00
C ALA A 936 11.01 32.50 -41.06
N VAL A 937 10.28 32.66 -39.96
CA VAL A 937 10.49 33.75 -38.99
C VAL A 937 11.81 33.59 -38.24
N ASP A 938 12.11 32.39 -37.74
CA ASP A 938 13.38 32.10 -37.06
C ASP A 938 14.58 32.26 -38.01
N MET A 939 14.45 31.83 -39.27
CA MET A 939 15.50 32.03 -40.28
C MET A 939 15.72 33.52 -40.57
N TRP A 940 14.64 34.28 -40.76
CA TRP A 940 14.72 35.73 -40.97
C TRP A 940 15.38 36.44 -39.79
N TYR A 941 15.00 36.09 -38.56
CA TYR A 941 15.61 36.62 -37.34
C TYR A 941 17.12 36.31 -37.28
N ARG A 942 17.52 35.08 -37.59
CA ARG A 942 18.94 34.67 -37.63
C ARG A 942 19.73 35.44 -38.69
N ILE A 943 19.13 35.68 -39.86
CA ILE A 943 19.73 36.47 -40.94
C ILE A 943 19.90 37.92 -40.48
N LYS A 944 18.85 38.55 -39.96
CA LYS A 944 18.90 39.94 -39.46
C LYS A 944 19.95 40.13 -38.36
N ARG A 945 20.07 39.18 -37.43
CA ARG A 945 21.10 39.17 -36.38
C ARG A 945 22.52 39.05 -36.92
N ARG A 946 22.74 38.25 -37.97
CA ARG A 946 24.06 38.09 -38.61
C ARG A 946 24.49 39.32 -39.40
N PHE A 947 23.55 40.15 -39.84
CA PHE A 947 23.84 41.42 -40.52
C PHE A 947 23.89 42.63 -39.55
N ALA A 948 23.41 42.47 -38.32
CA ALA A 948 23.42 43.50 -37.27
C ALA A 948 24.54 43.29 -36.22
N ALA A 949 25.26 42.17 -36.29
CA ALA A 949 26.48 41.85 -35.54
C ALA A 949 27.67 41.89 -36.50
#